data_AF-A0AB33TVQ9-F1
#
_entry.id   AF-A0AB33TVQ9-F1
#
_cell.length_a   1.000
_cell.length_b   1.000
_cell.length_c   1.000
_cell.angle_alpha   90.00
_cell.angle_beta   90.00
_cell.angle_gamma   90.00
#
_symmetry.space_group_name_H-M   'P 1'
#
loop_
_entity.id
_entity.type
_entity.pdbx_description
1 polymer ?
#
loop_
_entity_poly.entity_id
_entity_poly.type
_entity_poly.pdbx_seq_one_letter_code
_entity_poly.pdbx_strand_id
1 'polypeptide(L)'
;MKTKRFKINAISLSIFLAYALTPYSEAALVRDDVDYQIFRDFAENKGKFFVGATDLSVKNKQGQNIGNALSNVPMIDFSVADVNRRTLTVIDPQYAVSVKHVKGDEISYYGHHNGHLDVSNDENEYRSVAQNDYEPNKNWHHGNQGRLEDYNMARLNKFVTEVAPIAPTSAGGGVETYKDKNRFSEFVRVGAGTQFEYNSRYNMTELSRAYRYAIAGTPYQDVNVTSNLNQEGLIGFGDNSKHHSPEKLKEVLSQNALTNYAVLGDSGSPLFAYDKQEKRWVFLGAYDYWAGYQKNSWQEWNIYKKEFADKIKQRDNAGTIKGNGEHHWNITFGTNSKIGSTAVRLAGNEKDANNGQNVTFEDNGTLVLDQNINQGAGGLFFKGDYTVKGANNDITWLGAGIDVADGKKVVWQVKNPNGDRLAKIGKGTLEINGTGVNQGQLKVGDGTVILNQKADSNQKVQAFSQVGIVSGRGTLVLNSSNQINPDNLYFGFRGGRLDANGNDLTFEHIRNVDEGARIVNHNTGHASTITLTGKSLITAPQNLSVYEIRNDYDDDDYYGYYSYRKPIPQGKDLYYKNYRYYALKSGGSVNAPMPENGQTENNDWILMGSTQEEAKKNAMNHKNNQRISGFSGFFGEENGKGHNGALNLDFNGKSAQNRFLLTGGTNLNGKISVTQGNVLLSGRPTPHARDFVNKSSAQKDAHFSKNNEVVFEDDWINRTFKATEIAVNQSASFSSGRNVSDITANITATDNAKVNLGYKNGDEVCVRSGLYRLRYLQHRQLIR
;
A
#
# COMPACT_ATOMS: atom_id res chain seq x y z
N MET A 1 -14.33 -59.16 14.58
CA MET A 1 -14.19 -57.70 14.39
C MET A 1 -15.48 -57.18 13.74
N LYS A 2 -16.30 -56.43 14.47
CA LYS A 2 -17.61 -55.93 14.00
C LYS A 2 -17.49 -54.47 13.55
N THR A 3 -17.81 -54.22 12.30
CA THR A 3 -18.00 -52.91 11.68
C THR A 3 -19.16 -52.15 12.33
N LYS A 4 -18.91 -50.95 12.87
CA LYS A 4 -19.96 -50.01 13.28
C LYS A 4 -20.17 -49.00 12.15
N ARG A 5 -21.30 -49.13 11.46
CA ARG A 5 -21.90 -48.09 10.61
C ARG A 5 -22.44 -46.98 11.53
N PHE A 6 -21.96 -45.75 11.36
CA PHE A 6 -22.58 -44.58 12.00
C PHE A 6 -23.85 -44.20 11.24
N LYS A 7 -25.00 -44.26 11.93
CA LYS A 7 -26.27 -43.69 11.49
C LYS A 7 -26.21 -42.17 11.65
N ILE A 8 -26.43 -41.44 10.56
CA ILE A 8 -26.61 -39.99 10.58
C ILE A 8 -28.00 -39.71 11.15
N ASN A 9 -28.05 -39.20 12.39
CA ASN A 9 -29.28 -38.69 12.99
C ASN A 9 -29.57 -37.28 12.45
N ALA A 10 -30.84 -37.03 12.12
CA ALA A 10 -31.41 -35.81 11.53
C ALA A 10 -31.28 -34.51 12.39
N ILE A 11 -30.43 -34.51 13.42
CA ILE A 11 -30.09 -33.34 14.25
C ILE A 11 -28.73 -32.73 13.82
N SER A 12 -27.97 -33.43 12.98
CA SER A 12 -26.69 -32.93 12.43
C SER A 12 -26.86 -32.04 11.18
N LEU A 13 -28.07 -31.95 10.61
CA LEU A 13 -28.36 -31.09 9.46
C LEU A 13 -28.81 -29.66 9.85
N SER A 14 -29.25 -29.45 11.10
CA SER A 14 -29.69 -28.14 11.60
C SER A 14 -28.55 -27.28 12.16
N ILE A 15 -27.39 -27.87 12.48
CA ILE A 15 -26.18 -27.13 12.88
C ILE A 15 -25.39 -26.64 11.66
N PHE A 16 -25.55 -27.28 10.50
CA PHE A 16 -24.94 -26.82 9.24
C PHE A 16 -25.70 -25.69 8.53
N LEU A 17 -26.99 -25.45 8.88
CA LEU A 17 -27.73 -24.27 8.38
C LEU A 17 -27.53 -23.01 9.24
N ALA A 18 -27.08 -23.14 10.50
CA ALA A 18 -26.78 -21.99 11.37
C ALA A 18 -25.37 -21.41 11.16
N TYR A 19 -24.47 -22.14 10.50
CA TYR A 19 -23.14 -21.66 10.10
C TYR A 19 -23.07 -21.10 8.66
N ALA A 20 -24.21 -21.02 7.96
CA ALA A 20 -24.31 -20.52 6.59
C ALA A 20 -24.84 -19.07 6.47
N LEU A 21 -24.91 -18.32 7.58
CA LEU A 21 -25.21 -16.89 7.57
C LEU A 21 -23.97 -16.13 8.02
N THR A 22 -22.96 -16.06 7.14
CA THR A 22 -21.99 -14.96 7.24
C THR A 22 -22.78 -13.67 7.10
N PRO A 23 -22.66 -12.71 8.03
CA PRO A 23 -23.37 -11.45 7.91
C PRO A 23 -23.02 -10.80 6.57
N TYR A 24 -24.06 -10.63 5.77
CA TYR A 24 -24.04 -9.88 4.51
C TYR A 24 -23.41 -8.51 4.80
N SER A 25 -22.30 -8.25 4.13
CA SER A 25 -21.60 -6.98 4.19
C SER A 25 -21.70 -6.37 2.80
N GLU A 26 -22.08 -5.09 2.76
CA GLU A 26 -22.60 -4.25 1.64
C GLU A 26 -22.07 -2.72 1.58
N ALA A 27 -22.13 -1.90 0.50
CA ALA A 27 -21.66 -0.47 0.40
C ALA A 27 -22.00 0.26 -0.92
N ALA A 28 -21.47 1.45 -1.19
CA ALA A 28 -22.39 2.58 -1.26
C ALA A 28 -23.27 2.55 -2.53
N LEU A 29 -24.47 3.11 -2.41
CA LEU A 29 -25.32 3.45 -3.54
C LEU A 29 -24.92 4.80 -4.12
N VAL A 30 -24.68 4.84 -5.44
CA VAL A 30 -24.34 6.05 -6.21
C VAL A 30 -25.28 6.27 -7.39
N ARG A 31 -25.27 7.48 -7.97
CA ARG A 31 -26.01 7.84 -9.19
C ARG A 31 -25.49 7.13 -10.44
N ASP A 32 -26.35 6.94 -11.44
CA ASP A 32 -26.08 6.17 -12.66
C ASP A 32 -25.66 7.02 -13.88
N ASP A 33 -25.74 8.34 -13.78
CA ASP A 33 -25.43 9.28 -14.86
C ASP A 33 -24.00 9.84 -14.79
N VAL A 34 -23.21 9.48 -13.77
CA VAL A 34 -21.78 9.80 -13.65
C VAL A 34 -20.96 8.54 -13.92
N ASP A 35 -19.81 8.66 -14.60
CA ASP A 35 -18.91 7.53 -14.81
C ASP A 35 -18.50 6.94 -13.45
N TYR A 36 -18.73 5.64 -13.27
CA TYR A 36 -18.41 4.92 -12.05
C TYR A 36 -16.91 5.03 -11.70
N GLN A 37 -16.05 5.17 -12.72
CA GLN A 37 -14.62 5.39 -12.55
C GLN A 37 -14.29 6.64 -11.73
N ILE A 38 -15.12 7.69 -11.80
CA ILE A 38 -14.90 8.95 -11.08
C ILE A 38 -15.03 8.73 -9.56
N PHE A 39 -16.02 7.96 -9.11
CA PHE A 39 -16.15 7.61 -7.69
C PHE A 39 -15.00 6.73 -7.19
N ARG A 40 -14.51 5.83 -8.05
CA ARG A 40 -13.39 4.94 -7.75
C ARG A 40 -12.07 5.72 -7.65
N ASP A 41 -11.84 6.64 -8.57
CA ASP A 41 -10.66 7.52 -8.57
C ASP A 41 -10.68 8.48 -7.38
N PHE A 42 -11.85 9.03 -7.04
CA PHE A 42 -12.04 9.85 -5.85
C PHE A 42 -11.69 9.06 -4.57
N ALA A 43 -12.08 7.79 -4.47
CA ALA A 43 -11.81 6.93 -3.32
C ALA A 43 -10.34 6.52 -3.15
N GLU A 44 -9.59 6.40 -4.25
CA GLU A 44 -8.20 5.95 -4.24
C GLU A 44 -7.19 7.09 -4.44
N ASN A 45 -7.64 8.36 -4.40
CA ASN A 45 -6.85 9.54 -4.70
C ASN A 45 -6.11 9.47 -6.05
N LYS A 46 -6.85 9.04 -7.07
CA LYS A 46 -6.37 8.75 -8.43
C LYS A 46 -7.04 9.64 -9.48
N GLY A 47 -6.63 9.49 -10.73
CA GLY A 47 -7.01 10.39 -11.81
C GLY A 47 -6.65 11.82 -11.45
N LYS A 48 -7.61 12.73 -11.59
CA LYS A 48 -7.47 14.12 -11.16
C LYS A 48 -7.63 14.35 -9.65
N PHE A 49 -8.04 13.33 -8.88
CA PHE A 49 -8.33 13.44 -7.44
C PHE A 49 -7.11 13.15 -6.56
N PHE A 50 -5.91 13.51 -7.01
CA PHE A 50 -4.71 13.39 -6.20
C PHE A 50 -4.80 14.31 -4.96
N VAL A 51 -4.13 13.92 -3.88
CA VAL A 51 -4.16 14.66 -2.61
C VAL A 51 -3.78 16.13 -2.82
N GLY A 52 -4.59 17.06 -2.33
CA GLY A 52 -4.37 18.49 -2.49
C GLY A 52 -4.94 19.13 -3.76
N ALA A 53 -5.47 18.34 -4.71
CA ALA A 53 -6.11 18.88 -5.92
C ALA A 53 -7.29 19.81 -5.58
N THR A 54 -7.42 20.91 -6.32
CA THR A 54 -8.48 21.93 -6.10
C THR A 54 -9.45 22.06 -7.27
N ASP A 55 -9.05 21.72 -8.50
CA ASP A 55 -9.99 21.56 -9.61
C ASP A 55 -10.59 20.16 -9.56
N LEU A 56 -11.77 20.10 -8.95
CA LEU A 56 -12.51 18.86 -8.73
C LEU A 56 -13.81 18.84 -9.54
N SER A 57 -13.85 19.54 -10.68
CA SER A 57 -15.01 19.55 -11.58
C SER A 57 -15.46 18.14 -11.97
N VAL A 58 -16.74 17.89 -12.20
CA VAL A 58 -17.27 16.56 -12.56
C VAL A 58 -18.18 16.71 -13.78
N LYS A 59 -18.00 15.82 -14.74
CA LYS A 59 -18.88 15.71 -15.91
C LYS A 59 -19.71 14.44 -15.82
N ASN A 60 -20.96 14.52 -16.23
CA ASN A 60 -21.82 13.34 -16.39
C ASN A 60 -21.42 12.56 -17.67
N LYS A 61 -22.05 11.40 -17.87
CA LYS A 61 -21.83 10.52 -19.04
C LYS A 61 -22.18 11.20 -20.37
N GLN A 62 -22.94 12.30 -20.36
CA GLN A 62 -23.27 13.13 -21.53
C GLN A 62 -22.25 14.27 -21.75
N GLY A 63 -21.19 14.36 -20.93
CA GLY A 63 -20.16 15.39 -21.03
C GLY A 63 -20.53 16.75 -20.43
N GLN A 64 -21.71 16.87 -19.80
CA GLN A 64 -22.17 18.10 -19.16
C GLN A 64 -21.48 18.26 -17.80
N ASN A 65 -21.00 19.46 -17.50
CA ASN A 65 -20.45 19.78 -16.18
C ASN A 65 -21.60 19.86 -15.16
N ILE A 66 -21.54 19.04 -14.11
CA ILE A 66 -22.55 18.95 -13.05
C ILE A 66 -22.07 19.57 -11.73
N GLY A 67 -20.99 20.37 -11.78
CA GLY A 67 -20.40 21.03 -10.62
C GLY A 67 -19.12 20.33 -10.15
N ASN A 68 -18.60 20.76 -9.00
CA ASN A 68 -17.40 20.18 -8.40
C ASN A 68 -17.77 19.06 -7.42
N ALA A 69 -16.87 18.08 -7.27
CA ALA A 69 -16.97 17.07 -6.23
C ALA A 69 -16.92 17.69 -4.82
N LEU A 70 -16.10 18.74 -4.64
CA LEU A 70 -15.99 19.54 -3.41
C LEU A 70 -15.82 21.02 -3.77
N SER A 71 -16.35 21.93 -2.97
CA SER A 71 -16.31 23.37 -3.24
C SER A 71 -15.20 24.06 -2.46
N ASN A 72 -14.20 24.62 -3.17
CA ASN A 72 -13.16 25.49 -2.61
C ASN A 72 -12.32 24.88 -1.47
N VAL A 73 -12.13 23.56 -1.48
CA VAL A 73 -11.27 22.84 -0.53
C VAL A 73 -10.35 21.87 -1.28
N PRO A 74 -9.13 21.62 -0.78
CA PRO A 74 -8.24 20.63 -1.38
C PRO A 74 -8.78 19.20 -1.18
N MET A 75 -8.52 18.31 -2.13
CA MET A 75 -8.80 16.89 -2.00
C MET A 75 -8.09 16.28 -0.77
N ILE A 76 -8.84 15.54 0.05
CA ILE A 76 -8.34 14.84 1.24
C ILE A 76 -7.39 13.68 0.87
N ASP A 77 -6.53 13.27 1.81
CA ASP A 77 -5.81 12.01 1.75
C ASP A 77 -6.59 10.87 2.42
N PHE A 78 -7.13 9.94 1.63
CA PHE A 78 -7.88 8.79 2.13
C PHE A 78 -6.99 7.63 2.58
N SER A 79 -5.66 7.73 2.45
CA SER A 79 -4.72 6.65 2.77
C SER A 79 -4.67 6.29 4.26
N VAL A 80 -5.32 7.09 5.11
CA VAL A 80 -5.49 6.86 6.56
C VAL A 80 -6.52 5.76 6.88
N ALA A 81 -7.38 5.40 5.92
CA ALA A 81 -8.32 4.30 6.05
C ALA A 81 -7.70 3.00 5.50
N ASP A 82 -7.96 1.87 6.15
CA ASP A 82 -7.39 0.59 5.75
C ASP A 82 -7.69 0.24 4.28
N VAL A 83 -6.74 -0.39 3.58
CA VAL A 83 -6.81 -0.57 2.12
C VAL A 83 -7.73 -1.69 1.63
N ASN A 84 -8.35 -2.48 2.51
CA ASN A 84 -9.16 -3.62 2.08
C ASN A 84 -10.64 -3.40 2.38
N ARG A 85 -10.95 -2.93 3.59
CA ARG A 85 -12.30 -2.83 4.14
C ARG A 85 -12.75 -1.39 4.33
N ARG A 86 -11.80 -0.46 4.51
CA ARG A 86 -12.05 0.95 4.88
C ARG A 86 -12.87 1.10 6.15
N THR A 87 -12.78 0.15 7.06
CA THR A 87 -13.52 0.14 8.33
C THR A 87 -12.67 0.58 9.51
N LEU A 88 -11.34 0.76 9.33
CA LEU A 88 -10.43 1.16 10.40
C LEU A 88 -9.59 2.37 9.95
N THR A 89 -9.66 3.47 10.71
CA THR A 89 -9.04 4.75 10.32
C THR A 89 -7.99 5.22 11.33
N VAL A 90 -6.76 5.43 10.88
CA VAL A 90 -5.62 5.82 11.74
C VAL A 90 -5.70 7.29 12.12
N ILE A 91 -5.82 7.56 13.42
CA ILE A 91 -5.94 8.92 13.99
C ILE A 91 -4.74 9.32 14.86
N ASP A 92 -3.90 8.35 15.19
CA ASP A 92 -2.66 8.48 15.95
C ASP A 92 -1.70 7.41 15.42
N PRO A 93 -0.37 7.56 15.49
CA PRO A 93 0.54 6.60 14.87
C PRO A 93 0.35 5.15 15.32
N GLN A 94 -0.28 4.91 16.48
CA GLN A 94 -0.56 3.57 16.98
C GLN A 94 -2.05 3.25 17.18
N TYR A 95 -2.94 4.19 16.90
CA TYR A 95 -4.36 3.99 17.19
C TYR A 95 -5.26 4.33 16.01
N ALA A 96 -6.28 3.51 15.84
CA ALA A 96 -7.27 3.66 14.79
C ALA A 96 -8.68 3.50 15.34
N VAL A 97 -9.64 4.18 14.71
CA VAL A 97 -11.04 4.21 15.14
C VAL A 97 -11.91 3.39 14.20
N SER A 98 -12.87 2.66 14.79
CA SER A 98 -13.95 1.96 14.11
C SER A 98 -15.20 1.93 15.01
N VAL A 99 -16.15 1.07 14.68
CA VAL A 99 -17.35 0.77 15.48
C VAL A 99 -17.27 -0.67 15.96
N LYS A 100 -17.71 -0.93 17.21
CA LYS A 100 -17.47 -2.23 17.87
C LYS A 100 -18.30 -3.38 17.28
N HIS A 101 -19.42 -3.09 16.60
CA HIS A 101 -20.22 -4.12 15.95
C HIS A 101 -19.54 -4.69 14.70
N VAL A 102 -18.54 -4.00 14.14
CA VAL A 102 -17.69 -4.55 13.07
C VAL A 102 -16.74 -5.56 13.70
N LYS A 103 -17.26 -6.78 13.89
CA LYS A 103 -16.46 -7.94 14.27
C LYS A 103 -15.75 -8.44 13.02
N GLY A 104 -14.47 -8.15 12.86
CA GLY A 104 -13.69 -8.80 11.81
C GLY A 104 -12.23 -8.42 11.84
N ASP A 105 -11.41 -9.43 11.60
CA ASP A 105 -9.96 -9.51 11.47
C ASP A 105 -9.12 -8.49 12.24
N GLU A 106 -8.28 -9.02 13.13
CA GLU A 106 -7.22 -8.27 13.82
C GLU A 106 -6.23 -7.61 12.86
N ILE A 107 -6.34 -7.81 11.55
CA ILE A 107 -5.36 -7.39 10.55
C ILE A 107 -5.91 -6.25 9.69
N SER A 108 -5.13 -5.18 9.60
CA SER A 108 -5.36 -4.03 8.72
C SER A 108 -4.12 -3.74 7.88
N TYR A 109 -4.31 -3.05 6.74
CA TYR A 109 -3.23 -2.73 5.82
C TYR A 109 -3.32 -1.25 5.45
N TYR A 110 -2.19 -0.54 5.38
CA TYR A 110 -2.17 0.90 5.02
C TYR A 110 -1.25 1.17 3.82
N GLY A 111 -1.54 2.23 3.07
CA GLY A 111 -0.77 2.62 1.90
C GLY A 111 -1.14 1.86 0.63
N HIS A 112 -0.29 0.94 0.18
CA HIS A 112 -0.47 0.26 -1.11
C HIS A 112 -1.41 -0.95 -1.03
N HIS A 113 -2.05 -1.30 -2.14
CA HIS A 113 -2.93 -2.47 -2.20
C HIS A 113 -2.12 -3.77 -2.18
N ASN A 114 -2.69 -4.79 -1.55
CA ASN A 114 -2.07 -6.11 -1.43
C ASN A 114 -1.83 -6.75 -2.81
N GLY A 115 -0.75 -7.52 -2.92
CA GLY A 115 -0.36 -8.26 -4.12
C GLY A 115 0.78 -7.63 -4.92
N HIS A 116 1.44 -6.58 -4.39
CA HIS A 116 2.58 -5.96 -5.06
C HIS A 116 3.77 -6.93 -5.17
N LEU A 117 4.46 -6.93 -6.32
CA LEU A 117 5.55 -7.90 -6.58
C LEU A 117 6.91 -7.48 -6.02
N ASP A 118 7.13 -6.20 -5.73
CA ASP A 118 8.38 -5.71 -5.13
C ASP A 118 8.31 -5.58 -3.60
N VAL A 119 7.11 -5.53 -3.04
CA VAL A 119 6.85 -5.33 -1.61
C VAL A 119 5.77 -6.31 -1.20
N SER A 120 6.06 -7.18 -0.25
CA SER A 120 5.12 -8.19 0.23
C SER A 120 4.06 -7.59 1.15
N ASN A 121 2.91 -8.24 1.25
CA ASN A 121 1.76 -7.72 2.01
C ASN A 121 2.03 -7.57 3.50
N ASP A 122 2.94 -8.36 4.05
CA ASP A 122 3.35 -8.28 5.46
C ASP A 122 4.15 -7.00 5.77
N GLU A 123 4.64 -6.31 4.75
CA GLU A 123 5.36 -5.05 4.93
C GLU A 123 4.45 -3.89 5.28
N ASN A 124 3.16 -3.90 4.93
CA ASN A 124 2.20 -2.85 5.28
C ASN A 124 1.04 -3.35 6.16
N GLU A 125 1.22 -4.51 6.78
CA GLU A 125 0.28 -5.16 7.68
C GLU A 125 0.41 -4.64 9.13
N TYR A 126 -0.72 -4.42 9.80
CA TYR A 126 -0.80 -4.03 11.20
C TYR A 126 -1.85 -4.85 11.92
N ARG A 127 -1.51 -5.30 13.13
CA ARG A 127 -2.37 -6.11 13.98
C ARG A 127 -2.95 -5.32 15.15
N SER A 128 -4.25 -5.39 15.37
CA SER A 128 -4.91 -4.84 16.56
C SER A 128 -4.63 -5.73 17.77
N VAL A 129 -3.90 -5.22 18.75
CA VAL A 129 -3.59 -5.93 20.01
C VAL A 129 -4.65 -5.73 21.08
N ALA A 130 -5.49 -4.71 20.91
CA ALA A 130 -6.68 -4.46 21.71
C ALA A 130 -7.66 -3.61 20.89
N GLN A 131 -8.94 -3.96 20.90
CA GLN A 131 -9.98 -3.18 20.21
C GLN A 131 -10.36 -1.92 21.00
N ASN A 132 -10.27 -1.97 22.34
CA ASN A 132 -10.76 -0.93 23.26
C ASN A 132 -12.18 -0.48 22.91
N ASP A 133 -13.16 -1.36 23.16
CA ASP A 133 -14.57 -1.04 22.94
C ASP A 133 -15.08 -0.04 23.98
N TYR A 134 -15.88 0.92 23.53
CA TYR A 134 -16.54 1.89 24.41
C TYR A 134 -17.70 1.21 25.15
N GLU A 135 -17.66 1.25 26.48
CA GLU A 135 -18.64 0.63 27.39
C GLU A 135 -18.95 -0.85 27.01
N PRO A 136 -18.01 -1.78 27.24
CA PRO A 136 -18.01 -3.12 26.62
C PRO A 136 -19.18 -4.04 27.05
N ASN A 137 -19.95 -3.66 28.08
CA ASN A 137 -20.94 -4.53 28.72
C ASN A 137 -22.41 -4.24 28.35
N LYS A 138 -22.67 -3.30 27.43
CA LYS A 138 -24.05 -2.95 27.02
C LYS A 138 -24.32 -3.36 25.57
N ASN A 139 -25.46 -4.03 25.37
CA ASN A 139 -25.87 -4.56 24.07
C ASN A 139 -26.35 -3.46 23.10
N TRP A 140 -26.08 -3.64 21.81
CA TRP A 140 -26.55 -2.75 20.73
C TRP A 140 -28.08 -2.53 20.74
N HIS A 141 -28.87 -3.47 21.29
CA HIS A 141 -30.33 -3.41 21.34
C HIS A 141 -30.90 -2.37 22.32
N HIS A 142 -30.07 -1.61 23.06
CA HIS A 142 -30.53 -0.55 23.98
C HIS A 142 -30.89 0.77 23.27
N GLY A 143 -31.43 0.70 22.05
CA GLY A 143 -31.80 1.88 21.26
C GLY A 143 -30.62 2.84 21.04
N ASN A 144 -30.84 4.12 21.26
CA ASN A 144 -29.86 5.17 20.95
C ASN A 144 -28.57 5.10 21.77
N GLN A 145 -28.68 4.63 23.03
CA GLN A 145 -27.51 4.40 23.88
C GLN A 145 -26.59 3.32 23.28
N GLY A 146 -27.19 2.26 22.69
CA GLY A 146 -26.43 1.22 22.01
C GLY A 146 -25.61 1.74 20.83
N ARG A 147 -26.15 2.74 20.10
CA ARG A 147 -25.48 3.39 18.96
C ARG A 147 -24.34 4.31 19.38
N LEU A 148 -24.56 5.16 20.39
CA LEU A 148 -23.50 5.97 20.99
C LEU A 148 -22.32 5.11 21.47
N GLU A 149 -22.63 3.97 22.07
CA GLU A 149 -21.64 3.06 22.63
C GLU A 149 -20.99 2.15 21.57
N ASP A 150 -21.48 2.16 20.34
CA ASP A 150 -20.92 1.41 19.23
C ASP A 150 -19.71 2.11 18.63
N TYR A 151 -18.63 2.01 19.37
CA TYR A 151 -17.39 2.70 19.08
C TYR A 151 -16.25 1.88 19.65
N ASN A 152 -15.13 1.85 18.94
CA ASN A 152 -13.90 1.34 19.49
C ASN A 152 -12.69 2.13 18.98
N MET A 153 -11.58 2.01 19.70
CA MET A 153 -10.32 2.65 19.34
C MET A 153 -9.19 1.62 19.46
N ALA A 154 -8.97 0.90 18.37
CA ALA A 154 -8.00 -0.17 18.33
C ALA A 154 -6.58 0.34 18.55
N ARG A 155 -5.80 -0.36 19.39
CA ARG A 155 -4.35 -0.19 19.53
C ARG A 155 -3.66 -1.17 18.59
N LEU A 156 -2.74 -0.67 17.77
CA LEU A 156 -1.97 -1.47 16.82
C LEU A 156 -0.66 -1.99 17.44
N ASN A 157 -0.17 -3.13 16.95
CA ASN A 157 1.06 -3.76 17.40
C ASN A 157 2.32 -2.93 17.07
N LYS A 158 2.27 -2.12 16.01
CA LYS A 158 3.37 -1.29 15.50
C LYS A 158 2.88 0.12 15.14
N PHE A 159 3.80 1.08 15.10
CA PHE A 159 3.53 2.40 14.55
C PHE A 159 3.29 2.33 13.05
N VAL A 160 2.20 2.94 12.59
CA VAL A 160 1.88 3.09 11.17
C VAL A 160 2.89 4.04 10.53
N THR A 161 3.55 3.58 9.48
CA THR A 161 4.66 4.30 8.83
C THR A 161 4.29 4.83 7.44
N GLU A 162 3.39 4.16 6.72
CA GLU A 162 3.01 4.49 5.34
C GLU A 162 2.25 5.80 5.19
N VAL A 163 1.58 6.25 6.25
CA VAL A 163 0.72 7.43 6.23
C VAL A 163 0.87 8.22 7.52
N ALA A 164 0.74 9.55 7.43
CA ALA A 164 0.60 10.39 8.60
C ALA A 164 -0.84 10.25 9.13
N PRO A 165 -1.06 10.01 10.43
CA PRO A 165 -2.40 9.96 11.00
C PRO A 165 -3.16 11.26 10.74
N ILE A 166 -4.47 11.14 10.48
CA ILE A 166 -5.33 12.32 10.37
C ILE A 166 -5.76 12.75 11.78
N ALA A 167 -5.58 14.02 12.11
CA ALA A 167 -5.99 14.49 13.42
C ALA A 167 -7.54 14.55 13.51
N PRO A 168 -8.13 14.03 14.61
CA PRO A 168 -9.57 14.14 14.85
C PRO A 168 -10.05 15.59 14.99
N THR A 169 -11.37 15.77 14.88
CA THR A 169 -12.05 17.04 15.18
C THR A 169 -11.78 17.50 16.62
N SER A 170 -11.49 18.79 16.79
CA SER A 170 -11.37 19.44 18.10
C SER A 170 -12.69 20.04 18.60
N ALA A 171 -13.75 20.01 17.78
CA ALA A 171 -14.96 20.79 17.97
C ALA A 171 -16.00 20.15 18.93
N GLY A 172 -15.69 18.99 19.50
CA GLY A 172 -16.58 18.26 20.42
C GLY A 172 -17.64 17.41 19.72
N GLY A 173 -18.55 16.83 20.51
CA GLY A 173 -19.59 15.91 20.03
C GLY A 173 -20.93 16.56 19.65
N GLY A 174 -21.05 17.88 19.76
CA GLY A 174 -22.30 18.60 19.52
C GLY A 174 -22.63 18.72 18.03
N VAL A 175 -23.78 18.20 17.60
CA VAL A 175 -24.20 18.24 16.19
C VAL A 175 -24.37 19.67 15.64
N GLU A 176 -24.88 20.60 16.46
CA GLU A 176 -25.12 21.99 16.04
C GLU A 176 -23.83 22.67 15.58
N THR A 177 -22.69 22.29 16.15
CA THR A 177 -21.36 22.74 15.73
C THR A 177 -21.06 22.40 14.28
N TYR A 178 -21.51 21.24 13.81
CA TYR A 178 -21.28 20.74 12.45
C TYR A 178 -22.32 21.25 11.43
N LYS A 179 -23.37 21.96 11.87
CA LYS A 179 -24.30 22.68 10.98
C LYS A 179 -23.74 24.02 10.51
N ASP A 180 -22.75 24.58 11.21
CA ASP A 180 -22.14 25.85 10.82
C ASP A 180 -21.24 25.69 9.58
N LYS A 181 -21.77 26.02 8.41
CA LYS A 181 -21.06 25.99 7.12
C LYS A 181 -19.91 27.01 7.01
N ASN A 182 -19.85 27.99 7.92
CA ASN A 182 -18.71 28.92 8.00
C ASN A 182 -17.49 28.26 8.65
N ARG A 183 -17.71 27.25 9.49
CA ARG A 183 -16.65 26.40 10.05
C ARG A 183 -16.48 25.12 9.24
N PHE A 184 -17.51 24.31 9.08
CA PHE A 184 -17.46 23.02 8.37
C PHE A 184 -18.14 23.12 7.02
N SER A 185 -17.34 23.32 5.97
CA SER A 185 -17.90 23.58 4.64
C SER A 185 -18.18 22.32 3.82
N GLU A 186 -17.41 21.27 4.05
CA GLU A 186 -17.44 20.07 3.22
C GLU A 186 -17.29 18.82 4.08
N PHE A 187 -18.02 17.77 3.70
CA PHE A 187 -17.97 16.46 4.33
C PHE A 187 -17.72 15.40 3.27
N VAL A 188 -16.81 14.49 3.57
CA VAL A 188 -16.47 13.38 2.66
C VAL A 188 -16.36 12.09 3.43
N ARG A 189 -16.66 10.98 2.75
CA ARG A 189 -16.56 9.63 3.30
C ARG A 189 -15.94 8.69 2.28
N VAL A 190 -15.34 7.60 2.76
CA VAL A 190 -14.83 6.51 1.92
C VAL A 190 -15.11 5.17 2.59
N GLY A 191 -15.53 4.16 1.83
CA GLY A 191 -15.80 2.81 2.35
C GLY A 191 -15.84 1.76 1.25
N ALA A 192 -15.87 0.48 1.64
CA ALA A 192 -15.59 -0.60 0.70
C ALA A 192 -16.53 -1.79 0.76
N GLY A 193 -17.74 -1.68 1.28
CA GLY A 193 -18.68 -2.80 1.18
C GLY A 193 -19.37 -3.03 -0.22
N THR A 194 -20.41 -3.85 -0.34
CA THR A 194 -21.23 -4.19 -1.56
C THR A 194 -21.83 -3.02 -2.29
N GLN A 195 -21.25 -2.70 -3.41
CA GLN A 195 -21.52 -1.49 -4.16
C GLN A 195 -22.82 -1.54 -4.95
N PHE A 196 -23.55 -0.43 -5.00
CA PHE A 196 -24.80 -0.27 -5.76
C PHE A 196 -24.74 0.94 -6.71
N GLU A 197 -25.44 0.82 -7.84
CA GLU A 197 -25.75 1.95 -8.72
C GLU A 197 -27.27 2.15 -8.78
N TYR A 198 -27.71 3.39 -8.89
CA TYR A 198 -29.13 3.74 -9.04
C TYR A 198 -29.75 3.01 -10.24
N ASN A 199 -31.00 2.57 -10.07
CA ASN A 199 -31.77 1.96 -11.15
C ASN A 199 -33.22 2.43 -11.07
N SER A 200 -33.76 3.00 -12.15
CA SER A 200 -35.12 3.53 -12.16
C SER A 200 -36.21 2.47 -11.98
N ARG A 201 -35.94 1.19 -12.25
CA ARG A 201 -36.90 0.09 -12.15
C ARG A 201 -36.89 -0.61 -10.79
N TYR A 202 -35.72 -0.69 -10.15
CA TYR A 202 -35.50 -1.45 -8.91
C TYR A 202 -35.00 -0.59 -7.75
N ASN A 203 -35.00 0.74 -7.91
CA ASN A 203 -34.32 1.74 -7.08
C ASN A 203 -32.79 1.65 -7.11
N MET A 204 -32.23 0.44 -7.07
CA MET A 204 -30.78 0.18 -7.10
C MET A 204 -30.45 -1.18 -7.74
N THR A 205 -29.20 -1.36 -8.17
CA THR A 205 -28.66 -2.63 -8.67
C THR A 205 -27.33 -2.92 -7.99
N GLU A 206 -27.20 -4.11 -7.39
CA GLU A 206 -25.94 -4.58 -6.80
C GLU A 206 -24.90 -4.81 -7.91
N LEU A 207 -23.70 -4.25 -7.73
CA LEU A 207 -22.59 -4.37 -8.66
C LEU A 207 -21.50 -5.33 -8.14
N SER A 208 -21.27 -5.37 -6.84
CA SER A 208 -20.21 -6.18 -6.24
C SER A 208 -20.47 -6.37 -4.77
N ARG A 209 -19.99 -7.46 -4.16
CA ARG A 209 -20.03 -7.69 -2.71
C ARG A 209 -19.06 -6.81 -1.93
N ALA A 210 -19.18 -6.79 -0.60
CA ALA A 210 -18.26 -6.07 0.27
C ALA A 210 -16.80 -6.49 0.25
N TYR A 211 -15.99 -5.51 0.66
CA TYR A 211 -14.56 -5.54 0.88
C TYR A 211 -13.79 -5.94 -0.38
N ARG A 212 -14.32 -5.53 -1.54
CA ARG A 212 -13.70 -5.75 -2.86
C ARG A 212 -12.96 -4.52 -3.36
N TYR A 213 -13.56 -3.34 -3.19
CA TYR A 213 -13.01 -2.07 -3.62
C TYR A 213 -13.73 -0.88 -2.96
N ALA A 214 -13.10 0.29 -2.97
CA ALA A 214 -13.58 1.49 -2.28
C ALA A 214 -14.46 2.38 -3.16
N ILE A 215 -15.47 3.01 -2.57
CA ILE A 215 -16.22 4.12 -3.16
C ILE A 215 -16.23 5.26 -2.15
N ALA A 216 -16.06 6.49 -2.63
CA ALA A 216 -16.01 7.70 -1.84
C ALA A 216 -16.83 8.80 -2.49
N GLY A 217 -17.19 9.79 -1.69
CA GLY A 217 -18.07 10.87 -2.10
C GLY A 217 -18.51 11.70 -0.91
N THR A 218 -19.52 12.55 -1.12
CA THR A 218 -20.14 13.36 -0.09
C THR A 218 -21.35 12.63 0.51
N PRO A 219 -21.64 12.78 1.83
CA PRO A 219 -22.89 12.28 2.41
C PRO A 219 -24.09 13.11 1.94
N TYR A 220 -25.27 12.86 2.52
CA TYR A 220 -26.46 13.70 2.29
C TYR A 220 -26.24 15.15 2.78
N GLN A 221 -26.93 16.16 2.23
CA GLN A 221 -26.59 17.57 2.53
C GLN A 221 -27.11 18.05 3.90
N ASP A 222 -28.26 17.54 4.33
CA ASP A 222 -28.94 18.01 5.54
C ASP A 222 -28.31 17.36 6.78
N VAL A 223 -27.43 18.08 7.48
CA VAL A 223 -26.93 17.66 8.79
C VAL A 223 -28.10 17.67 9.77
N ASN A 224 -28.51 16.49 10.21
CA ASN A 224 -29.65 16.32 11.09
C ASN A 224 -29.41 15.19 12.07
N VAL A 225 -29.94 15.34 13.28
CA VAL A 225 -30.17 14.19 14.14
C VAL A 225 -31.67 14.03 14.23
N THR A 226 -32.12 12.77 14.16
CA THR A 226 -33.29 12.34 14.92
C THR A 226 -33.99 13.40 15.80
N SER A 227 -35.20 13.92 15.54
CA SER A 227 -35.80 14.93 16.44
C SER A 227 -35.97 14.45 17.88
N ASN A 228 -35.93 13.13 18.09
CA ASN A 228 -35.92 12.44 19.39
C ASN A 228 -34.50 12.06 19.87
N LEU A 229 -33.44 12.53 19.19
CA LEU A 229 -32.04 12.06 19.27
C LEU A 229 -31.04 13.21 19.43
N ASN A 230 -31.38 14.31 20.10
CA ASN A 230 -30.40 15.34 20.49
C ASN A 230 -29.41 14.76 21.55
N GLN A 231 -28.64 13.76 21.16
CA GLN A 231 -27.62 13.10 21.95
C GLN A 231 -26.26 13.48 21.38
N GLU A 232 -25.47 14.16 22.20
CA GLU A 232 -24.10 14.49 21.91
C GLU A 232 -23.30 13.23 21.51
N GLY A 233 -22.55 13.30 20.41
CA GLY A 233 -21.68 12.21 19.97
C GLY A 233 -22.17 11.44 18.73
N LEU A 234 -23.33 11.76 18.15
CA LEU A 234 -23.77 11.23 16.84
C LEU A 234 -23.99 12.37 15.85
N ILE A 235 -23.71 12.12 14.57
CA ILE A 235 -24.03 13.03 13.46
C ILE A 235 -24.74 12.27 12.36
N GLY A 236 -25.91 12.78 11.95
CA GLY A 236 -26.67 12.23 10.85
C GLY A 236 -26.76 13.16 9.64
N PHE A 237 -27.03 12.59 8.48
CA PHE A 237 -27.22 13.30 7.23
C PHE A 237 -28.49 12.80 6.52
N GLY A 238 -29.40 13.70 6.17
CA GLY A 238 -30.72 13.41 5.61
C GLY A 238 -31.84 13.39 6.66
N ASP A 239 -32.91 12.65 6.40
CA ASP A 239 -34.11 12.61 7.26
C ASP A 239 -34.70 11.20 7.35
N ASN A 240 -34.48 10.55 8.51
CA ASN A 240 -34.89 9.17 8.77
C ASN A 240 -36.42 8.98 8.82
N SER A 241 -37.20 10.07 8.93
CA SER A 241 -38.67 9.99 8.88
C SER A 241 -39.20 9.78 7.46
N LYS A 242 -38.38 10.04 6.44
CA LYS A 242 -38.78 9.97 5.03
C LYS A 242 -38.54 8.61 4.40
N HIS A 243 -39.34 8.33 3.37
CA HIS A 243 -39.13 7.28 2.39
C HIS A 243 -38.94 7.92 1.01
N HIS A 244 -37.90 7.55 0.28
CA HIS A 244 -37.67 8.07 -1.07
C HIS A 244 -38.33 7.18 -2.12
N SER A 245 -39.15 7.77 -3.01
CA SER A 245 -39.50 7.14 -4.28
C SER A 245 -38.24 7.02 -5.17
N PRO A 246 -38.22 6.16 -6.21
CA PRO A 246 -37.10 6.13 -7.15
C PRO A 246 -36.72 7.51 -7.71
N GLU A 247 -37.70 8.35 -8.06
CA GLU A 247 -37.46 9.71 -8.57
C GLU A 247 -36.79 10.59 -7.52
N LYS A 248 -37.28 10.53 -6.27
CA LYS A 248 -36.69 11.29 -5.17
C LYS A 248 -35.29 10.80 -4.81
N LEU A 249 -35.06 9.49 -4.87
CA LEU A 249 -33.75 8.90 -4.65
C LEU A 249 -32.74 9.40 -5.70
N LYS A 250 -33.15 9.45 -6.98
CA LYS A 250 -32.31 10.01 -8.04
C LYS A 250 -31.95 11.47 -7.77
N GLU A 251 -32.93 12.28 -7.36
CA GLU A 251 -32.73 13.69 -6.99
C GLU A 251 -31.72 13.82 -5.83
N VAL A 252 -31.89 13.04 -4.77
CA VAL A 252 -31.02 13.09 -3.58
C VAL A 252 -29.60 12.60 -3.89
N LEU A 253 -29.45 11.53 -4.66
CA LEU A 253 -28.13 11.10 -5.16
C LEU A 253 -27.49 12.12 -6.12
N SER A 254 -28.25 13.10 -6.59
CA SER A 254 -27.79 14.14 -7.51
C SER A 254 -27.56 15.51 -6.85
N GLN A 255 -27.80 15.65 -5.55
CA GLN A 255 -27.68 16.93 -4.82
C GLN A 255 -26.24 17.50 -4.85
N ASN A 256 -25.22 16.63 -4.90
CA ASN A 256 -23.82 16.94 -5.18
C ASN A 256 -23.32 16.03 -6.31
N ALA A 257 -22.21 16.41 -6.94
CA ALA A 257 -21.63 15.66 -8.05
C ALA A 257 -21.34 14.19 -7.70
N LEU A 258 -20.82 13.92 -6.48
CA LEU A 258 -20.45 12.59 -6.01
C LEU A 258 -21.16 12.24 -4.69
N THR A 259 -22.50 12.33 -4.64
CA THR A 259 -23.24 11.93 -3.43
C THR A 259 -23.26 10.41 -3.27
N ASN A 260 -23.02 9.96 -2.04
CA ASN A 260 -23.08 8.56 -1.65
C ASN A 260 -24.17 8.33 -0.60
N TYR A 261 -24.80 7.16 -0.70
CA TYR A 261 -25.56 6.57 0.39
C TYR A 261 -24.86 5.30 0.88
N ALA A 262 -24.22 5.38 2.04
CA ALA A 262 -23.51 4.27 2.66
C ALA A 262 -24.51 3.21 3.18
N VAL A 263 -24.19 1.93 3.05
CA VAL A 263 -25.10 0.81 3.39
C VAL A 263 -24.43 -0.25 4.29
N LEU A 264 -25.11 -1.36 4.61
CA LEU A 264 -24.60 -2.41 5.52
C LEU A 264 -23.16 -2.75 5.17
N GLY A 265 -22.11 -2.73 5.97
CA GLY A 265 -20.74 -3.07 5.51
C GLY A 265 -19.87 -1.87 5.11
N ASP A 266 -20.45 -0.67 4.99
CA ASP A 266 -19.75 0.58 5.25
C ASP A 266 -19.57 0.84 6.75
N SER A 267 -20.14 0.02 7.63
CA SER A 267 -19.99 0.15 9.09
C SER A 267 -18.51 0.30 9.49
N GLY A 268 -18.21 1.25 10.37
CA GLY A 268 -16.85 1.60 10.79
C GLY A 268 -16.11 2.54 9.84
N SER A 269 -16.64 2.78 8.64
CA SER A 269 -15.98 3.63 7.66
C SER A 269 -15.98 5.11 8.05
N PRO A 270 -14.91 5.86 7.68
CA PRO A 270 -14.75 7.21 8.18
C PRO A 270 -15.63 8.24 7.48
N LEU A 271 -16.05 9.21 8.28
CA LEU A 271 -16.49 10.54 7.86
C LEU A 271 -15.41 11.56 8.20
N PHE A 272 -15.16 12.46 7.27
CA PHE A 272 -14.24 13.59 7.42
C PHE A 272 -14.98 14.89 7.19
N ALA A 273 -14.52 15.95 7.85
CA ALA A 273 -15.00 17.31 7.64
C ALA A 273 -13.83 18.25 7.36
N TYR A 274 -14.03 19.23 6.49
CA TYR A 274 -13.06 20.31 6.31
C TYR A 274 -13.36 21.42 7.31
N ASP A 275 -12.50 21.58 8.32
CA ASP A 275 -12.61 22.67 9.30
C ASP A 275 -11.87 23.90 8.77
N LYS A 276 -12.62 24.96 8.43
CA LYS A 276 -12.10 26.25 7.93
C LYS A 276 -11.33 27.04 8.99
N GLN A 277 -11.62 26.84 10.28
CA GLN A 277 -10.86 27.47 11.36
C GLN A 277 -9.47 26.82 11.46
N GLU A 278 -9.41 25.49 11.34
CA GLU A 278 -8.14 24.74 11.36
C GLU A 278 -7.46 24.65 9.98
N LYS A 279 -8.16 25.06 8.90
CA LYS A 279 -7.75 25.02 7.49
C LYS A 279 -7.27 23.64 7.01
N ARG A 280 -7.90 22.58 7.51
CA ARG A 280 -7.52 21.19 7.22
C ARG A 280 -8.69 20.25 7.32
N TRP A 281 -8.54 19.08 6.70
CA TRP A 281 -9.42 17.94 6.95
C TRP A 281 -9.20 17.39 8.37
N VAL A 282 -10.30 17.02 9.02
CA VAL A 282 -10.31 16.35 10.31
C VAL A 282 -11.10 15.05 10.21
N PHE A 283 -10.69 14.02 10.95
CA PHE A 283 -11.53 12.84 11.18
C PHE A 283 -12.68 13.21 12.11
N LEU A 284 -13.91 12.97 11.67
CA LEU A 284 -15.11 13.32 12.42
C LEU A 284 -15.70 12.12 13.16
N GLY A 285 -15.88 10.98 12.47
CA GLY A 285 -16.53 9.82 13.06
C GLY A 285 -16.51 8.58 12.19
N ALA A 286 -17.03 7.48 12.74
CA ALA A 286 -17.10 6.16 12.07
C ALA A 286 -18.56 5.75 11.87
N TYR A 287 -18.89 5.16 10.72
CA TYR A 287 -20.27 4.88 10.31
C TYR A 287 -20.91 3.82 11.20
N ASP A 288 -22.03 4.15 11.87
CA ASP A 288 -22.67 3.24 12.82
C ASP A 288 -24.09 2.82 12.39
N TYR A 289 -24.84 3.71 11.72
CA TYR A 289 -26.23 3.44 11.41
C TYR A 289 -26.77 4.14 10.16
N TRP A 290 -27.97 3.74 9.72
CA TRP A 290 -28.57 4.18 8.46
C TRP A 290 -30.07 3.85 8.38
N ALA A 291 -30.78 4.43 7.39
CA ALA A 291 -32.23 4.28 7.25
C ALA A 291 -32.68 2.96 6.58
N GLY A 292 -31.75 2.16 6.06
CA GLY A 292 -32.04 0.90 5.34
C GLY A 292 -32.39 1.09 3.86
N TYR A 293 -32.39 -0.02 3.11
CA TYR A 293 -32.61 -0.06 1.65
C TYR A 293 -33.98 0.44 1.18
N GLN A 294 -34.98 0.37 2.04
CA GLN A 294 -36.35 0.77 1.69
C GLN A 294 -36.56 2.28 1.81
N LYS A 295 -35.85 2.94 2.72
CA LYS A 295 -35.98 4.38 2.96
C LYS A 295 -34.98 5.18 2.14
N ASN A 296 -33.71 4.75 2.13
CA ASN A 296 -32.57 5.43 1.49
C ASN A 296 -32.47 6.93 1.81
N SER A 297 -32.90 7.33 3.01
CA SER A 297 -33.17 8.74 3.34
C SER A 297 -32.24 9.35 4.38
N TRP A 298 -31.45 8.54 5.08
CA TRP A 298 -30.60 9.02 6.17
C TRP A 298 -29.43 8.10 6.52
N GLN A 299 -28.31 8.69 6.94
CA GLN A 299 -27.01 8.08 7.24
C GLN A 299 -26.47 8.64 8.56
N GLU A 300 -25.78 7.85 9.40
CA GLU A 300 -25.27 8.28 10.72
C GLU A 300 -23.83 7.81 10.99
N TRP A 301 -23.06 8.69 11.61
CA TRP A 301 -21.72 8.40 12.11
C TRP A 301 -21.60 8.69 13.61
N ASN A 302 -20.83 7.86 14.29
CA ASN A 302 -20.45 8.02 15.68
C ASN A 302 -19.22 8.92 15.78
N ILE A 303 -19.40 10.09 16.39
CA ILE A 303 -18.39 11.15 16.47
C ILE A 303 -17.23 10.69 17.38
N TYR A 304 -16.01 11.08 16.99
CA TYR A 304 -14.79 10.85 17.75
C TYR A 304 -14.93 11.21 19.23
N LYS A 305 -14.53 10.28 20.10
CA LYS A 305 -14.68 10.39 21.56
C LYS A 305 -13.34 10.75 22.24
N LYS A 306 -13.05 12.05 22.36
CA LYS A 306 -11.76 12.55 22.89
C LYS A 306 -11.43 12.01 24.29
N GLU A 307 -12.35 12.13 25.25
CA GLU A 307 -12.08 11.70 26.63
C GLU A 307 -11.80 10.20 26.75
N PHE A 308 -12.47 9.39 25.92
CA PHE A 308 -12.22 7.96 25.84
C PHE A 308 -10.83 7.67 25.26
N ALA A 309 -10.46 8.36 24.19
CA ALA A 309 -9.13 8.24 23.60
C ALA A 309 -8.03 8.63 24.59
N ASP A 310 -8.22 9.72 25.35
CA ASP A 310 -7.26 10.17 26.36
C ASP A 310 -7.07 9.12 27.48
N LYS A 311 -8.16 8.49 27.96
CA LYS A 311 -8.10 7.39 28.95
C LYS A 311 -7.30 6.19 28.44
N ILE A 312 -7.52 5.78 27.19
CA ILE A 312 -6.77 4.66 26.57
C ILE A 312 -5.28 5.01 26.48
N LYS A 313 -4.97 6.19 25.93
CA LYS A 313 -3.58 6.65 25.79
C LYS A 313 -2.92 6.75 27.16
N GLN A 314 -3.59 7.28 28.18
CA GLN A 314 -3.04 7.36 29.53
C GLN A 314 -2.73 5.96 30.11
N ARG A 315 -3.64 4.98 29.97
CA ARG A 315 -3.42 3.59 30.40
C ARG A 315 -2.18 2.96 29.74
N ASP A 316 -2.01 3.23 28.46
CA ASP A 316 -0.96 2.63 27.64
C ASP A 316 0.39 3.33 27.80
N ASN A 317 0.47 4.47 28.49
CA ASN A 317 1.73 5.17 28.79
C ASN A 317 2.21 4.86 30.22
N ALA A 318 3.49 4.49 30.36
CA ALA A 318 4.14 4.32 31.66
C ALA A 318 4.53 5.67 32.30
N GLY A 319 4.70 6.70 31.47
CA GLY A 319 5.03 8.06 31.89
C GLY A 319 6.23 8.63 31.15
N THR A 320 6.81 9.68 31.73
CA THR A 320 7.91 10.45 31.15
C THR A 320 9.16 10.33 32.03
N ILE A 321 10.28 9.95 31.41
CA ILE A 321 11.61 9.98 32.01
C ILE A 321 12.21 11.37 31.77
N LYS A 322 12.64 12.04 32.84
CA LYS A 322 13.29 13.35 32.81
C LYS A 322 14.66 13.28 33.45
N GLY A 323 15.49 14.29 33.19
CA GLY A 323 16.78 14.48 33.82
C GLY A 323 17.94 14.00 32.96
N ASN A 324 18.98 14.85 32.91
CA ASN A 324 20.21 14.58 32.20
C ASN A 324 21.01 13.47 32.89
N GLY A 325 21.32 12.38 32.19
CA GLY A 325 22.12 11.29 32.75
C GLY A 325 21.87 9.93 32.11
N GLU A 326 22.43 8.90 32.76
CA GLU A 326 22.27 7.50 32.38
C GLU A 326 21.09 6.86 33.13
N HIS A 327 20.19 6.21 32.39
CA HIS A 327 18.99 5.54 32.89
C HIS A 327 19.07 4.06 32.54
N HIS A 328 19.02 3.18 33.54
CA HIS A 328 19.04 1.74 33.34
C HIS A 328 17.64 1.14 33.27
N TRP A 329 17.41 0.27 32.28
CA TRP A 329 16.18 -0.49 32.11
C TRP A 329 16.35 -1.93 32.58
N ASN A 330 15.74 -2.24 33.72
CA ASN A 330 15.81 -3.56 34.36
C ASN A 330 14.44 -4.23 34.47
N ILE A 331 14.37 -5.51 34.11
CA ILE A 331 13.23 -6.39 34.41
C ILE A 331 13.32 -6.76 35.89
N THR A 332 12.29 -6.43 36.66
CA THR A 332 12.25 -6.73 38.10
C THR A 332 11.66 -8.11 38.37
N PHE A 333 10.53 -8.44 37.73
CA PHE A 333 9.89 -9.76 37.84
C PHE A 333 8.83 -9.93 36.74
N GLY A 334 8.88 -11.05 36.02
CA GLY A 334 7.93 -11.35 34.94
C GLY A 334 7.94 -10.26 33.87
N THR A 335 6.78 -9.67 33.61
CA THR A 335 6.60 -8.55 32.67
C THR A 335 6.76 -7.16 33.31
N ASN A 336 7.10 -7.08 34.60
CA ASN A 336 7.34 -5.81 35.28
C ASN A 336 8.80 -5.40 35.15
N SER A 337 9.04 -4.15 34.81
CA SER A 337 10.36 -3.56 34.66
C SER A 337 10.40 -2.14 35.20
N LYS A 338 11.59 -1.55 35.30
CA LYS A 338 11.79 -0.16 35.68
C LYS A 338 12.85 0.52 34.81
N ILE A 339 12.64 1.80 34.52
CA ILE A 339 13.65 2.71 33.99
C ILE A 339 13.91 3.76 35.07
N GLY A 340 15.03 3.64 35.78
CA GLY A 340 15.23 4.38 37.02
C GLY A 340 14.13 4.07 38.04
N SER A 341 13.37 5.09 38.46
CA SER A 341 12.23 4.93 39.38
C SER A 341 10.89 4.65 38.68
N THR A 342 10.80 4.85 37.37
CA THR A 342 9.56 4.71 36.59
C THR A 342 9.27 3.24 36.31
N ALA A 343 8.11 2.75 36.74
CA ALA A 343 7.66 1.40 36.45
C ALA A 343 7.13 1.30 35.01
N VAL A 344 7.54 0.28 34.28
CA VAL A 344 7.15 0.03 32.89
C VAL A 344 6.73 -1.42 32.74
N ARG A 345 5.53 -1.66 32.19
CA ARG A 345 5.07 -3.01 31.84
C ARG A 345 5.54 -3.41 30.45
N LEU A 346 6.02 -4.64 30.34
CA LEU A 346 6.50 -5.30 29.12
C LEU A 346 5.51 -6.37 28.66
N ALA A 347 5.76 -7.00 27.51
CA ALA A 347 4.93 -8.11 27.04
C ALA A 347 5.64 -9.45 27.28
N GLY A 348 4.88 -10.46 27.70
CA GLY A 348 5.41 -11.82 27.84
C GLY A 348 5.60 -12.53 26.49
N ASN A 349 4.77 -12.20 25.49
CA ASN A 349 4.78 -12.74 24.13
C ASN A 349 3.87 -11.89 23.24
N GLU A 350 3.71 -12.28 21.97
CA GLU A 350 2.86 -11.57 21.00
C GLU A 350 1.38 -11.48 21.41
N LYS A 351 0.81 -12.53 22.04
CA LYS A 351 -0.60 -12.51 22.50
C LYS A 351 -0.85 -11.51 23.64
N ASP A 352 0.20 -11.21 24.40
CA ASP A 352 0.19 -10.24 25.51
C ASP A 352 0.81 -8.89 25.10
N ALA A 353 0.92 -8.61 23.80
CA ALA A 353 1.56 -7.39 23.31
C ALA A 353 0.92 -6.12 23.90
N ASN A 354 -0.39 -6.12 24.17
CA ASN A 354 -1.08 -4.97 24.74
C ASN A 354 -0.68 -4.64 26.20
N ASN A 355 -0.08 -5.56 26.96
CA ASN A 355 0.41 -5.24 28.31
C ASN A 355 1.59 -4.26 28.28
N GLY A 356 2.33 -4.24 27.17
CA GLY A 356 3.43 -3.31 26.92
C GLY A 356 3.00 -1.85 26.99
N GLN A 357 3.73 -1.03 27.73
CA GLN A 357 3.47 0.41 27.86
C GLN A 357 4.49 1.25 27.10
N ASN A 358 4.03 2.40 26.61
CA ASN A 358 4.84 3.43 25.96
C ASN A 358 5.67 4.20 27.00
N VAL A 359 6.84 4.70 26.59
CA VAL A 359 7.71 5.53 27.43
C VAL A 359 8.12 6.79 26.67
N THR A 360 7.98 7.95 27.32
CA THR A 360 8.47 9.23 26.79
C THR A 360 9.77 9.62 27.48
N PHE A 361 10.74 10.11 26.72
CA PHE A 361 12.01 10.64 27.22
C PHE A 361 12.08 12.14 26.91
N GLU A 362 12.21 12.96 27.94
CA GLU A 362 12.50 14.40 27.84
C GLU A 362 13.96 14.67 28.22
N ASP A 363 14.43 15.90 28.00
CA ASP A 363 15.84 16.28 28.20
C ASP A 363 16.81 15.42 27.36
N ASN A 364 18.09 15.41 27.69
CA ASN A 364 19.10 14.62 26.98
C ASN A 364 19.62 13.49 27.87
N GLY A 365 20.02 12.35 27.33
CA GLY A 365 20.51 11.27 28.19
C GLY A 365 21.03 10.03 27.51
N THR A 366 21.23 9.00 28.32
CA THR A 366 21.56 7.64 27.86
C THR A 366 20.60 6.64 28.47
N LEU A 367 20.04 5.74 27.66
CA LEU A 367 19.25 4.61 28.09
C LEU A 367 20.09 3.33 27.94
N VAL A 368 20.26 2.58 29.03
CA VAL A 368 20.99 1.31 29.05
C VAL A 368 20.00 0.16 29.23
N LEU A 369 19.97 -0.78 28.30
CA LEU A 369 19.19 -2.01 28.40
C LEU A 369 20.06 -3.09 29.03
N ASP A 370 19.75 -3.48 30.26
CA ASP A 370 20.53 -4.47 31.01
C ASP A 370 20.25 -5.92 30.55
N GLN A 371 19.16 -6.11 29.80
CA GLN A 371 18.81 -7.36 29.12
C GLN A 371 17.94 -7.10 27.89
N ASN A 372 17.60 -8.16 27.16
CA ASN A 372 16.65 -8.07 26.05
C ASN A 372 15.29 -7.55 26.52
N ILE A 373 14.72 -6.60 25.77
CA ILE A 373 13.43 -5.98 26.10
C ILE A 373 12.40 -6.35 25.03
N ASN A 374 11.34 -7.06 25.45
CA ASN A 374 10.12 -7.21 24.67
C ASN A 374 9.06 -6.25 25.21
N GLN A 375 8.98 -5.06 24.64
CA GLN A 375 8.00 -4.05 25.01
C GLN A 375 6.61 -4.32 24.41
N GLY A 376 6.42 -5.38 23.60
CA GLY A 376 5.15 -5.67 22.94
C GLY A 376 4.68 -4.50 22.08
N ALA A 377 3.48 -4.00 22.37
CA ALA A 377 2.91 -2.80 21.75
C ALA A 377 3.34 -1.49 22.45
N GLY A 378 4.28 -1.51 23.39
CA GLY A 378 4.88 -0.28 23.91
C GLY A 378 5.90 0.32 22.94
N GLY A 379 5.84 1.63 22.71
CA GLY A 379 6.77 2.39 21.88
C GLY A 379 7.59 3.42 22.67
N LEU A 380 8.70 3.88 22.07
CA LEU A 380 9.58 4.88 22.68
C LEU A 380 9.41 6.24 21.98
N PHE A 381 9.23 7.29 22.76
CA PHE A 381 9.04 8.66 22.27
C PHE A 381 10.17 9.56 22.81
N PHE A 382 11.08 9.99 21.95
CA PHE A 382 12.21 10.83 22.33
C PHE A 382 11.94 12.30 22.00
N LYS A 383 11.87 13.14 23.04
CA LYS A 383 11.71 14.60 22.96
C LYS A 383 13.02 15.36 23.18
N GLY A 384 14.13 14.66 23.40
CA GLY A 384 15.48 15.21 23.39
C GLY A 384 16.53 14.24 22.87
N ASP A 385 17.81 14.58 23.02
CA ASP A 385 18.91 13.85 22.40
C ASP A 385 19.37 12.69 23.29
N TYR A 386 19.36 11.47 22.74
CA TYR A 386 19.61 10.25 23.51
C TYR A 386 20.63 9.31 22.87
N THR A 387 21.35 8.58 23.70
CA THR A 387 22.04 7.34 23.28
C THR A 387 21.33 6.14 23.91
N VAL A 388 20.98 5.14 23.11
CA VAL A 388 20.40 3.88 23.60
C VAL A 388 21.41 2.77 23.35
N LYS A 389 21.86 2.09 24.41
CA LYS A 389 22.86 1.02 24.35
C LYS A 389 22.43 -0.18 25.20
N GLY A 390 22.97 -1.35 24.89
CA GLY A 390 22.81 -2.54 25.72
C GLY A 390 23.97 -2.67 26.71
N ALA A 391 23.77 -3.45 27.78
CA ALA A 391 24.88 -3.90 28.64
C ALA A 391 25.94 -4.71 27.87
N ASN A 392 25.57 -5.25 26.69
CA ASN A 392 26.48 -5.79 25.69
C ASN A 392 25.91 -5.57 24.27
N ASN A 393 26.68 -5.92 23.25
CA ASN A 393 26.36 -5.66 21.83
C ASN A 393 25.27 -6.59 21.25
N ASP A 394 24.85 -7.63 21.97
CA ASP A 394 23.85 -8.61 21.50
C ASP A 394 22.46 -8.37 22.07
N ILE A 395 22.32 -7.34 22.92
CA ILE A 395 21.02 -6.93 23.45
C ILE A 395 20.08 -6.50 22.32
N THR A 396 18.85 -7.01 22.41
CA THR A 396 17.76 -6.71 21.47
C THR A 396 16.64 -5.94 22.15
N TRP A 397 16.00 -5.08 21.37
CA TRP A 397 14.75 -4.41 21.74
C TRP A 397 13.68 -4.72 20.69
N LEU A 398 12.47 -5.04 21.17
CA LEU A 398 11.26 -5.18 20.37
C LEU A 398 10.18 -4.29 20.97
N GLY A 399 9.47 -3.54 20.13
CA GLY A 399 8.35 -2.71 20.55
C GLY A 399 7.56 -2.15 19.37
N ALA A 400 6.59 -1.28 19.64
CA ALA A 400 5.73 -0.70 18.60
C ALA A 400 6.50 0.16 17.59
N GLY A 401 7.53 0.88 18.07
CA GLY A 401 8.39 1.71 17.24
C GLY A 401 9.09 2.80 18.04
N ILE A 402 9.81 3.66 17.32
CA ILE A 402 10.57 4.79 17.84
C ILE A 402 10.05 6.07 17.16
N ASP A 403 9.61 7.03 17.97
CA ASP A 403 9.33 8.40 17.57
C ASP A 403 10.48 9.30 18.04
N VAL A 404 11.10 10.02 17.10
CA VAL A 404 12.11 11.04 17.44
C VAL A 404 11.56 12.41 17.04
N ALA A 405 11.44 13.31 18.02
CA ALA A 405 10.93 14.65 17.80
C ALA A 405 11.80 15.48 16.84
N ASP A 406 11.18 16.49 16.25
CA ASP A 406 11.86 17.42 15.33
C ASP A 406 13.08 18.07 15.98
N GLY A 407 14.16 18.18 15.20
CA GLY A 407 15.45 18.71 15.67
C GLY A 407 16.19 17.85 16.71
N LYS A 408 15.69 16.65 17.06
CA LYS A 408 16.35 15.74 18.02
C LYS A 408 17.04 14.58 17.33
N LYS A 409 18.03 14.00 18.02
CA LYS A 409 18.82 12.87 17.56
C LYS A 409 18.90 11.76 18.60
N VAL A 410 18.64 10.53 18.18
CA VAL A 410 18.85 9.33 18.97
C VAL A 410 19.93 8.47 18.33
N VAL A 411 21.01 8.18 19.07
CA VAL A 411 22.02 7.20 18.69
C VAL A 411 21.60 5.85 19.25
N TRP A 412 21.38 4.88 18.37
CA TRP A 412 20.77 3.59 18.69
C TRP A 412 21.76 2.45 18.45
N GLN A 413 22.18 1.80 19.52
CA GLN A 413 23.25 0.80 19.51
C GLN A 413 22.77 -0.63 19.80
N VAL A 414 21.47 -0.82 20.06
CA VAL A 414 20.87 -2.16 20.30
C VAL A 414 20.32 -2.76 19.00
N LYS A 415 20.24 -4.09 18.95
CA LYS A 415 19.68 -4.85 17.83
C LYS A 415 18.16 -4.98 17.97
N ASN A 416 17.50 -5.53 16.96
CA ASN A 416 16.12 -6.02 17.09
C ASN A 416 16.00 -7.46 16.57
N PRO A 417 15.01 -8.25 17.04
CA PRO A 417 14.91 -9.67 16.71
C PRO A 417 14.74 -9.95 15.20
N ASN A 418 15.14 -11.14 14.75
CA ASN A 418 14.87 -11.59 13.38
C ASN A 418 13.36 -11.62 13.11
N GLY A 419 12.94 -11.09 11.94
CA GLY A 419 11.53 -10.94 11.57
C GLY A 419 10.81 -9.76 12.24
N ASP A 420 11.44 -9.07 13.19
CA ASP A 420 10.90 -7.82 13.74
C ASP A 420 11.16 -6.65 12.78
N ARG A 421 10.16 -5.79 12.61
CA ARG A 421 10.25 -4.56 11.83
C ARG A 421 10.28 -3.37 12.77
N LEU A 422 11.46 -2.76 12.95
CA LEU A 422 11.60 -1.53 13.72
C LEU A 422 10.91 -0.40 12.96
N ALA A 423 9.83 0.15 13.50
CA ALA A 423 9.13 1.28 12.91
C ALA A 423 9.74 2.59 13.42
N LYS A 424 10.21 3.45 12.51
CA LYS A 424 10.72 4.80 12.82
C LYS A 424 9.78 5.87 12.27
N ILE A 425 9.30 6.73 13.17
CA ILE A 425 8.49 7.92 12.87
C ILE A 425 9.08 9.17 13.57
N GLY A 426 8.39 10.31 13.45
CA GLY A 426 8.87 11.60 13.96
C GLY A 426 9.97 12.21 13.10
N LYS A 427 9.99 13.54 13.01
CA LYS A 427 10.86 14.29 12.09
C LYS A 427 12.36 14.25 12.44
N GLY A 428 12.69 13.85 13.66
CA GLY A 428 14.07 13.78 14.12
C GLY A 428 14.88 12.62 13.53
N THR A 429 16.12 12.54 13.98
CA THR A 429 17.13 11.61 13.46
C THR A 429 17.31 10.40 14.35
N LEU A 430 17.33 9.20 13.77
CA LEU A 430 17.77 7.97 14.42
C LEU A 430 19.08 7.51 13.76
N GLU A 431 20.21 7.59 14.47
CA GLU A 431 21.48 7.06 14.00
C GLU A 431 21.69 5.65 14.54
N ILE A 432 21.76 4.67 13.64
CA ILE A 432 22.03 3.27 13.98
C ILE A 432 23.54 3.11 14.10
N ASN A 433 24.03 2.83 15.31
CA ASN A 433 25.46 2.77 15.62
C ASN A 433 25.82 1.56 16.49
N GLY A 434 25.10 0.45 16.31
CA GLY A 434 25.38 -0.83 16.98
C GLY A 434 26.62 -1.53 16.41
N THR A 435 26.88 -2.75 16.89
CA THR A 435 28.03 -3.56 16.47
C THR A 435 27.60 -4.92 15.92
N GLY A 436 28.25 -5.36 14.85
CA GLY A 436 28.05 -6.68 14.24
C GLY A 436 26.82 -6.76 13.34
N VAL A 437 26.26 -7.96 13.24
CA VAL A 437 25.10 -8.26 12.39
C VAL A 437 23.80 -8.13 13.18
N ASN A 438 22.95 -7.20 12.77
CA ASN A 438 21.55 -7.14 13.21
C ASN A 438 20.67 -7.93 12.22
N GLN A 439 19.90 -8.87 12.74
CA GLN A 439 19.01 -9.73 11.94
C GLN A 439 17.62 -9.12 11.73
N GLY A 440 17.27 -8.10 12.53
CA GLY A 440 16.00 -7.40 12.40
C GLY A 440 15.90 -6.55 11.13
N GLN A 441 14.68 -6.07 10.89
CA GLN A 441 14.30 -5.25 9.74
C GLN A 441 13.94 -3.83 10.20
N LEU A 442 13.89 -2.88 9.26
CA LEU A 442 13.59 -1.47 9.52
C LEU A 442 12.49 -0.96 8.55
N LYS A 443 11.56 -0.16 9.07
CA LYS A 443 10.62 0.65 8.28
C LYS A 443 10.75 2.13 8.67
N VAL A 444 11.18 2.94 7.70
CA VAL A 444 11.34 4.39 7.84
C VAL A 444 10.10 5.10 7.32
N GLY A 445 9.28 5.61 8.23
CA GLY A 445 8.08 6.37 7.91
C GLY A 445 8.23 7.89 7.99
N ASP A 446 9.18 8.41 8.77
CA ASP A 446 9.37 9.87 8.92
C ASP A 446 10.77 10.21 9.46
N GLY A 447 11.20 11.45 9.21
CA GLY A 447 12.49 11.98 9.62
C GLY A 447 13.68 11.30 8.95
N THR A 448 14.81 11.28 9.64
CA THR A 448 16.06 10.74 9.09
C THR A 448 16.50 9.49 9.84
N VAL A 449 16.95 8.47 9.10
CA VAL A 449 17.70 7.35 9.66
C VAL A 449 19.08 7.32 9.05
N ILE A 450 20.12 7.29 9.88
CA ILE A 450 21.51 7.16 9.44
C ILE A 450 21.97 5.75 9.78
N LEU A 451 22.37 4.97 8.77
CA LEU A 451 22.96 3.65 8.98
C LEU A 451 24.47 3.79 9.14
N ASN A 452 24.95 3.58 10.36
CA ASN A 452 26.34 3.71 10.77
C ASN A 452 26.75 2.54 11.71
N GLN A 453 26.29 1.33 11.40
CA GLN A 453 26.63 0.10 12.12
C GLN A 453 28.13 -0.17 12.03
N LYS A 454 28.74 -0.59 13.13
CA LYS A 454 30.16 -0.94 13.24
C LYS A 454 30.37 -2.43 13.05
N ALA A 455 31.53 -2.81 12.53
CA ALA A 455 31.92 -4.20 12.42
C ALA A 455 32.22 -4.82 13.80
N ASP A 456 31.90 -6.10 13.97
CA ASP A 456 32.31 -6.87 15.14
C ASP A 456 33.78 -7.32 15.05
N SER A 457 34.24 -8.08 16.05
CA SER A 457 35.60 -8.62 16.10
C SER A 457 35.94 -9.57 14.94
N ASN A 458 34.93 -10.09 14.23
CA ASN A 458 35.07 -10.94 13.04
C ASN A 458 34.89 -10.15 11.73
N GLN A 459 34.93 -8.81 11.79
CA GLN A 459 34.73 -7.91 10.66
C GLN A 459 33.34 -8.03 9.99
N LYS A 460 32.34 -8.58 10.69
CA LYS A 460 30.97 -8.66 10.17
C LYS A 460 30.20 -7.40 10.53
N VAL A 461 29.46 -6.84 9.57
CA VAL A 461 28.63 -5.65 9.75
C VAL A 461 27.35 -5.79 8.94
N GLN A 462 26.21 -5.49 9.58
CA GLN A 462 24.92 -5.34 8.91
C GLN A 462 23.99 -4.55 9.84
N ALA A 463 23.48 -3.41 9.38
CA ALA A 463 22.56 -2.59 10.15
C ALA A 463 21.16 -3.22 10.25
N PHE A 464 20.65 -3.79 9.14
CA PHE A 464 19.39 -4.52 9.07
C PHE A 464 19.41 -5.55 7.94
N SER A 465 18.58 -6.58 8.06
CA SER A 465 18.38 -7.60 7.02
C SER A 465 17.52 -7.10 5.85
N GLN A 466 16.61 -6.15 6.10
CA GLN A 466 15.74 -5.50 5.12
C GLN A 466 15.38 -4.08 5.58
N VAL A 467 15.26 -3.15 4.63
CA VAL A 467 14.88 -1.75 4.91
C VAL A 467 13.78 -1.28 3.97
N GLY A 468 12.67 -0.83 4.55
CA GLY A 468 11.58 -0.17 3.87
C GLY A 468 11.60 1.34 4.06
N ILE A 469 11.44 2.10 2.97
CA ILE A 469 11.25 3.55 2.99
C ILE A 469 9.84 3.85 2.50
N VAL A 470 9.01 4.48 3.34
CA VAL A 470 7.58 4.67 3.07
C VAL A 470 7.08 6.08 3.43
N SER A 471 5.90 6.42 2.92
CA SER A 471 5.13 7.67 3.07
C SER A 471 5.66 8.91 2.35
N GLY A 472 6.89 8.88 1.83
CA GLY A 472 7.53 10.03 1.18
C GLY A 472 8.18 11.02 2.15
N ARG A 473 8.01 10.84 3.47
CA ARG A 473 8.51 11.78 4.49
C ARG A 473 9.92 11.45 4.98
N GLY A 474 10.31 10.18 4.93
CA GLY A 474 11.58 9.70 5.48
C GLY A 474 12.78 9.84 4.54
N THR A 475 13.97 9.95 5.13
CA THR A 475 15.26 9.83 4.44
C THR A 475 16.14 8.79 5.14
N LEU A 476 16.65 7.82 4.37
CA LEU A 476 17.66 6.87 4.81
C LEU A 476 19.03 7.30 4.29
N VAL A 477 20.01 7.47 5.17
CA VAL A 477 21.39 7.86 4.82
C VAL A 477 22.32 6.68 5.07
N LEU A 478 23.15 6.33 4.08
CA LEU A 478 24.18 5.30 4.23
C LEU A 478 25.52 5.94 4.59
N ASN A 479 26.04 5.68 5.79
CA ASN A 479 27.36 6.18 6.16
C ASN A 479 28.51 5.38 5.50
N SER A 480 28.23 4.15 5.07
CA SER A 480 29.11 3.31 4.27
C SER A 480 28.31 2.36 3.37
N SER A 481 28.93 1.81 2.33
CA SER A 481 28.27 0.93 1.35
C SER A 481 27.88 -0.47 1.89
N ASN A 482 28.49 -0.91 2.99
CA ASN A 482 28.31 -2.25 3.57
C ASN A 482 27.25 -2.33 4.69
N GLN A 483 26.43 -1.28 4.85
CA GLN A 483 25.42 -1.23 5.90
C GLN A 483 24.26 -2.22 5.69
N ILE A 484 23.87 -2.43 4.43
CA ILE A 484 22.77 -3.30 4.02
C ILE A 484 23.10 -3.97 2.68
N ASN A 485 22.42 -5.07 2.36
CA ASN A 485 22.33 -5.52 0.97
C ASN A 485 21.35 -4.60 0.20
N PRO A 486 21.78 -3.89 -0.86
CA PRO A 486 20.91 -3.00 -1.63
C PRO A 486 19.67 -3.71 -2.21
N ASP A 487 19.74 -4.99 -2.57
CA ASP A 487 18.58 -5.74 -3.10
C ASP A 487 17.50 -6.02 -2.04
N ASN A 488 17.84 -5.87 -0.75
CA ASN A 488 16.91 -5.97 0.36
C ASN A 488 16.30 -4.60 0.75
N LEU A 489 16.66 -3.52 0.06
CA LEU A 489 16.00 -2.22 0.22
C LEU A 489 14.74 -2.17 -0.65
N TYR A 490 13.67 -1.58 -0.13
CA TYR A 490 12.48 -1.27 -0.92
C TYR A 490 11.91 0.11 -0.62
N PHE A 491 11.37 0.76 -1.65
CA PHE A 491 10.51 1.93 -1.52
C PHE A 491 9.05 1.46 -1.57
N GLY A 492 8.34 1.56 -0.45
CA GLY A 492 6.93 1.19 -0.38
C GLY A 492 6.03 2.33 -0.85
N PHE A 493 4.82 2.38 -0.31
CA PHE A 493 3.82 3.41 -0.62
C PHE A 493 4.38 4.81 -0.41
N ARG A 494 4.37 5.64 -1.45
CA ARG A 494 4.93 7.00 -1.54
C ARG A 494 6.43 7.10 -1.31
N GLY A 495 7.14 5.97 -1.19
CA GLY A 495 8.60 5.92 -1.05
C GLY A 495 9.17 6.87 0.00
N GLY A 496 10.13 7.70 -0.43
CA GLY A 496 10.99 8.56 0.37
C GLY A 496 12.37 8.65 -0.27
N ARG A 497 13.37 9.08 0.49
CA ARG A 497 14.74 9.27 -0.02
C ARG A 497 15.71 8.21 0.49
N LEU A 498 16.50 7.65 -0.41
CA LEU A 498 17.77 6.99 -0.11
C LEU A 498 18.90 7.95 -0.48
N ASP A 499 19.64 8.40 0.52
CA ASP A 499 20.86 9.19 0.34
C ASP A 499 22.08 8.26 0.37
N ALA A 500 22.71 8.11 -0.81
CA ALA A 500 23.91 7.32 -0.98
C ALA A 500 25.13 7.96 -0.28
N ASN A 501 25.09 9.28 -0.03
CA ASN A 501 26.07 10.00 0.77
C ASN A 501 27.53 9.74 0.36
N GLY A 502 27.81 9.75 -0.95
CA GLY A 502 29.13 9.52 -1.52
C GLY A 502 29.54 8.06 -1.65
N ASN A 503 28.65 7.10 -1.36
CA ASN A 503 28.90 5.67 -1.58
C ASN A 503 28.39 5.22 -2.96
N ASP A 504 29.08 4.26 -3.55
CA ASP A 504 28.60 3.54 -4.73
C ASP A 504 27.71 2.37 -4.30
N LEU A 505 26.62 2.14 -5.05
CA LEU A 505 25.64 1.09 -4.77
C LEU A 505 25.30 0.31 -6.04
N THR A 506 25.25 -1.01 -5.93
CA THR A 506 24.85 -1.90 -7.02
C THR A 506 23.55 -2.60 -6.68
N PHE A 507 22.58 -2.54 -7.59
CA PHE A 507 21.29 -3.21 -7.48
C PHE A 507 21.09 -4.16 -8.67
N GLU A 508 20.47 -5.31 -8.44
CA GLU A 508 19.79 -6.02 -9.53
C GLU A 508 18.55 -5.25 -9.97
N HIS A 509 17.77 -4.80 -9.00
CA HIS A 509 16.53 -4.07 -9.21
C HIS A 509 16.17 -3.28 -7.96
N ILE A 510 15.97 -1.97 -8.12
CA ILE A 510 15.46 -1.13 -7.04
C ILE A 510 13.98 -1.45 -6.84
N ARG A 511 13.65 -2.16 -5.75
CA ARG A 511 12.27 -2.50 -5.39
C ARG A 511 11.50 -1.22 -5.06
N ASN A 512 10.44 -0.91 -5.80
CA ASN A 512 9.69 0.34 -5.62
C ASN A 512 8.21 0.17 -5.98
N VAL A 513 7.30 0.77 -5.22
CA VAL A 513 5.85 0.72 -5.52
C VAL A 513 5.41 1.83 -6.48
N ASP A 514 5.90 3.04 -6.27
CA ASP A 514 5.45 4.22 -6.99
C ASP A 514 6.57 5.26 -7.17
N GLU A 515 6.19 6.43 -7.65
CA GLU A 515 7.11 7.51 -8.00
C GLU A 515 7.66 8.30 -6.81
N GLY A 516 7.18 8.03 -5.60
CA GLY A 516 7.74 8.64 -4.39
C GLY A 516 9.11 8.08 -4.02
N ALA A 517 9.58 7.02 -4.67
CA ALA A 517 10.94 6.51 -4.53
C ALA A 517 11.96 7.52 -5.09
N ARG A 518 12.96 7.90 -4.29
CA ARG A 518 14.02 8.80 -4.74
C ARG A 518 15.40 8.36 -4.25
N ILE A 519 16.38 8.33 -5.14
CA ILE A 519 17.79 8.09 -4.80
C ILE A 519 18.58 9.37 -5.05
N VAL A 520 19.33 9.80 -4.04
CA VAL A 520 20.05 11.06 -4.01
C VAL A 520 21.47 10.85 -3.54
N ASN A 521 22.29 11.88 -3.73
CA ASN A 521 23.54 12.03 -3.02
C ASN A 521 23.59 13.44 -2.45
N HIS A 522 23.47 13.59 -1.14
CA HIS A 522 23.61 14.89 -0.50
C HIS A 522 25.07 15.23 -0.14
N ASN A 523 26.00 14.29 -0.33
CA ASN A 523 27.43 14.54 -0.16
C ASN A 523 27.96 15.41 -1.31
N THR A 524 28.51 16.56 -0.96
CA THR A 524 29.04 17.53 -1.93
C THR A 524 30.53 17.34 -2.23
N GLY A 525 31.23 16.55 -1.41
CA GLY A 525 32.67 16.26 -1.56
C GLY A 525 32.97 15.00 -2.37
N HIS A 526 32.03 14.06 -2.43
CA HIS A 526 32.20 12.77 -3.10
C HIS A 526 31.01 12.43 -3.99
N ALA A 527 31.30 11.99 -5.22
CA ALA A 527 30.28 11.48 -6.13
C ALA A 527 29.85 10.07 -5.73
N SER A 528 28.58 9.75 -6.00
CA SER A 528 28.04 8.39 -5.91
C SER A 528 27.71 7.85 -7.30
N THR A 529 27.89 6.56 -7.50
CA THR A 529 27.46 5.82 -8.69
C THR A 529 26.47 4.74 -8.31
N ILE A 530 25.30 4.77 -8.93
CA ILE A 530 24.27 3.73 -8.78
C ILE A 530 24.35 2.82 -10.00
N THR A 531 24.75 1.57 -9.80
CA THR A 531 24.84 0.56 -10.86
C THR A 531 23.62 -0.35 -10.87
N LEU A 532 22.95 -0.47 -12.01
CA LEU A 532 21.81 -1.35 -12.23
C LEU A 532 22.20 -2.50 -13.15
N THR A 533 22.18 -3.72 -12.59
CA THR A 533 22.63 -4.93 -13.32
C THR A 533 21.47 -5.71 -13.94
N GLY A 534 20.25 -5.51 -13.45
CA GLY A 534 19.12 -6.34 -13.83
C GLY A 534 19.23 -7.76 -13.28
N LYS A 535 18.09 -8.47 -13.25
CA LYS A 535 18.07 -9.87 -12.84
C LYS A 535 18.78 -10.76 -13.85
N SER A 536 19.24 -11.93 -13.39
CA SER A 536 19.73 -12.97 -14.28
C SER A 536 18.60 -13.45 -15.20
N LEU A 537 18.84 -13.36 -16.51
CA LEU A 537 17.90 -13.77 -17.55
C LEU A 537 18.24 -15.15 -18.10
N ILE A 538 17.26 -15.79 -18.73
CA ILE A 538 17.49 -16.99 -19.53
C ILE A 538 18.11 -16.54 -20.84
N THR A 539 19.35 -16.94 -21.13
CA THR A 539 20.07 -16.60 -22.37
C THR A 539 20.22 -17.79 -23.32
N ALA A 540 20.02 -19.01 -22.80
CA ALA A 540 20.15 -20.28 -23.50
C ALA A 540 18.78 -20.98 -23.55
N PRO A 541 17.93 -20.72 -24.56
CA PRO A 541 16.57 -21.27 -24.62
C PRO A 541 16.57 -22.81 -24.65
N GLN A 542 17.64 -23.43 -25.14
CA GLN A 542 17.83 -24.88 -25.15
C GLN A 542 17.73 -25.53 -23.77
N ASN A 543 18.05 -24.79 -22.69
CA ASN A 543 18.03 -25.27 -21.31
C ASN A 543 16.62 -25.32 -20.70
N LEU A 544 15.60 -24.78 -21.39
CA LEU A 544 14.22 -24.84 -20.91
C LEU A 544 13.69 -26.28 -20.96
N SER A 545 13.13 -26.70 -19.84
CA SER A 545 12.51 -28.01 -19.66
C SER A 545 11.19 -28.11 -20.44
N VAL A 546 11.00 -29.23 -21.12
CA VAL A 546 9.74 -29.58 -21.80
C VAL A 546 9.18 -30.82 -21.11
N TYR A 547 7.90 -30.78 -20.74
CA TYR A 547 7.18 -31.93 -20.25
C TYR A 547 6.08 -32.34 -21.22
N GLU A 548 6.12 -33.59 -21.66
CA GLU A 548 5.11 -34.15 -22.56
C GLU A 548 3.89 -34.64 -21.77
N ILE A 549 2.72 -34.06 -22.07
CA ILE A 549 1.44 -34.51 -21.55
C ILE A 549 0.92 -35.57 -22.52
N ARG A 550 0.97 -36.83 -22.10
CA ARG A 550 0.45 -37.97 -22.88
C ARG A 550 -1.06 -37.87 -23.04
N ASN A 551 -1.57 -38.28 -24.20
CA ASN A 551 -2.99 -38.42 -24.44
C ASN A 551 -3.49 -39.74 -23.84
N ASP A 552 -4.76 -39.78 -23.38
CA ASP A 552 -5.38 -40.96 -22.76
C ASP A 552 -5.47 -42.18 -23.73
N TYR A 553 -5.09 -42.02 -25.01
CA TYR A 553 -5.19 -43.04 -26.07
C TYR A 553 -3.86 -43.69 -26.50
N ASP A 554 -2.72 -43.33 -25.88
CA ASP A 554 -1.41 -43.92 -26.24
C ASP A 554 -1.06 -45.21 -25.46
N ASP A 555 -1.96 -45.71 -24.59
CA ASP A 555 -1.86 -47.06 -24.02
C ASP A 555 -2.60 -48.03 -24.94
N ASP A 556 -1.93 -48.50 -26.00
CA ASP A 556 -2.33 -49.68 -26.79
C ASP A 556 -2.19 -51.00 -26.00
N ASP A 557 -2.27 -50.96 -24.66
CA ASP A 557 -2.28 -52.16 -23.84
C ASP A 557 -3.72 -52.68 -23.72
N TYR A 558 -4.07 -53.50 -24.71
CA TYR A 558 -5.34 -54.19 -24.93
C TYR A 558 -5.77 -55.15 -23.79
N TYR A 559 -5.22 -55.06 -22.57
CA TYR A 559 -5.74 -55.80 -21.42
C TYR A 559 -5.72 -54.95 -20.15
N GLY A 560 -6.93 -54.59 -19.71
CA GLY A 560 -7.14 -53.63 -18.66
C GLY A 560 -6.58 -54.03 -17.29
N TYR A 561 -6.09 -53.03 -16.58
CA TYR A 561 -6.34 -52.73 -15.16
C TYR A 561 -5.95 -51.26 -14.96
N TYR A 562 -6.90 -50.42 -14.53
CA TYR A 562 -6.75 -49.00 -14.14
C TYR A 562 -5.33 -48.41 -14.27
N SER A 563 -5.00 -47.82 -15.43
CA SER A 563 -3.75 -47.06 -15.55
C SER A 563 -3.85 -45.81 -14.67
N TYR A 564 -3.00 -45.75 -13.64
CA TYR A 564 -2.89 -44.58 -12.78
C TYR A 564 -2.42 -43.40 -13.64
N ARG A 565 -3.29 -42.41 -13.87
CA ARG A 565 -2.89 -41.14 -14.50
C ARG A 565 -1.67 -40.59 -13.76
N LYS A 566 -0.52 -40.58 -14.43
CA LYS A 566 0.68 -39.93 -13.88
C LYS A 566 0.36 -38.45 -13.69
N PRO A 567 0.45 -37.92 -12.46
CA PRO A 567 0.19 -36.51 -12.21
C PRO A 567 1.10 -35.63 -13.07
N ILE A 568 0.52 -34.63 -13.73
CA ILE A 568 1.29 -33.66 -14.50
C ILE A 568 2.10 -32.83 -13.48
N PRO A 569 3.44 -32.80 -13.57
CA PRO A 569 4.25 -32.07 -12.62
C PRO A 569 4.05 -30.56 -12.81
N GLN A 570 3.93 -29.83 -11.72
CA GLN A 570 4.01 -28.37 -11.74
C GLN A 570 5.46 -27.88 -11.95
N GLY A 571 5.60 -26.63 -12.38
CA GLY A 571 6.89 -25.93 -12.41
C GLY A 571 7.79 -26.22 -13.62
N LYS A 572 7.27 -26.84 -14.69
CA LYS A 572 8.01 -27.02 -15.94
C LYS A 572 8.00 -25.73 -16.76
N ASP A 573 9.01 -25.53 -17.62
CA ASP A 573 9.08 -24.32 -18.46
C ASP A 573 8.06 -24.38 -19.60
N LEU A 574 7.91 -25.56 -20.20
CA LEU A 574 7.01 -25.83 -21.30
C LEU A 574 6.30 -27.17 -21.11
N TYR A 575 5.07 -27.23 -21.59
CA TYR A 575 4.24 -28.41 -21.63
C TYR A 575 3.86 -28.70 -23.09
N TYR A 576 4.16 -29.89 -23.57
CA TYR A 576 3.86 -30.32 -24.92
C TYR A 576 2.60 -31.19 -24.92
N LYS A 577 1.60 -30.82 -25.73
CA LYS A 577 0.36 -31.58 -25.91
C LYS A 577 -0.22 -31.29 -27.29
N ASN A 578 -0.70 -32.31 -28.01
CA ASN A 578 -1.36 -32.17 -29.31
C ASN A 578 -0.55 -31.31 -30.31
N TYR A 579 0.74 -31.65 -30.49
CA TYR A 579 1.66 -30.96 -31.41
C TYR A 579 1.87 -29.47 -31.14
N ARG A 580 1.64 -29.03 -29.90
CA ARG A 580 1.77 -27.64 -29.47
C ARG A 580 2.44 -27.55 -28.11
N TYR A 581 3.13 -26.44 -27.89
CA TYR A 581 3.85 -26.16 -26.66
C TYR A 581 3.18 -25.03 -25.90
N TYR A 582 3.02 -25.19 -24.60
CA TYR A 582 2.34 -24.23 -23.74
C TYR A 582 3.19 -23.88 -22.51
N ALA A 583 3.09 -22.63 -22.06
CA ALA A 583 3.57 -22.23 -20.75
C ALA A 583 2.38 -22.12 -19.79
N LEU A 584 2.56 -22.62 -18.56
CA LEU A 584 1.58 -22.47 -17.50
C LEU A 584 1.66 -21.06 -16.91
N LYS A 585 0.53 -20.39 -16.78
CA LYS A 585 0.40 -19.09 -16.10
C LYS A 585 0.62 -19.27 -14.60
N SER A 586 1.05 -18.20 -13.93
CA SER A 586 1.17 -18.21 -12.46
C SER A 586 -0.20 -18.47 -11.83
N GLY A 587 -0.27 -19.45 -10.92
CA GLY A 587 -1.51 -19.91 -10.30
C GLY A 587 -2.39 -20.81 -11.19
N GLY A 588 -1.97 -21.06 -12.44
CA GLY A 588 -2.68 -21.93 -13.36
C GLY A 588 -2.65 -23.38 -12.93
N SER A 589 -3.72 -24.11 -13.24
CA SER A 589 -3.82 -25.54 -13.01
C SER A 589 -3.27 -26.33 -14.19
N VAL A 590 -2.33 -27.24 -13.94
CA VAL A 590 -1.82 -28.19 -14.94
C VAL A 590 -2.91 -29.11 -15.52
N ASN A 591 -4.05 -29.21 -14.85
CA ASN A 591 -5.20 -30.00 -15.28
C ASN A 591 -6.27 -29.16 -16.01
N ALA A 592 -6.08 -27.85 -16.15
CA ALA A 592 -7.00 -26.99 -16.87
C ALA A 592 -7.00 -27.30 -18.38
N PRO A 593 -8.13 -27.12 -19.07
CA PRO A 593 -8.18 -27.27 -20.52
C PRO A 593 -7.20 -26.30 -21.19
N MET A 594 -6.53 -26.76 -22.26
CA MET A 594 -5.64 -25.92 -23.05
C MET A 594 -6.45 -24.98 -23.96
N PRO A 595 -5.88 -23.88 -24.48
CA PRO A 595 -6.56 -23.00 -25.42
C PRO A 595 -6.96 -23.76 -26.70
N GLU A 596 -8.24 -23.68 -27.08
CA GLU A 596 -8.82 -24.31 -28.28
C GLU A 596 -9.33 -23.24 -29.27
N ASN A 597 -9.77 -23.65 -30.47
CA ASN A 597 -10.45 -22.79 -31.46
C ASN A 597 -9.66 -21.53 -31.88
N GLY A 598 -8.34 -21.63 -32.03
CA GLY A 598 -7.49 -20.53 -32.47
C GLY A 598 -7.13 -19.53 -31.37
N GLN A 599 -7.53 -19.76 -30.11
CA GLN A 599 -7.05 -18.96 -28.98
C GLN A 599 -5.59 -19.27 -28.66
N THR A 600 -4.82 -18.23 -28.36
CA THR A 600 -3.39 -18.32 -27.99
C THR A 600 -3.16 -18.30 -26.48
N GLU A 601 -4.18 -17.95 -25.69
CA GLU A 601 -4.12 -18.00 -24.22
C GLU A 601 -5.50 -18.22 -23.60
N ASN A 602 -5.54 -18.80 -22.40
CA ASN A 602 -6.73 -18.85 -21.53
C ASN A 602 -6.32 -18.52 -20.08
N ASN A 603 -7.12 -18.83 -19.06
CA ASN A 603 -6.80 -18.49 -17.67
C ASN A 603 -5.53 -19.18 -17.13
N ASP A 604 -5.19 -20.34 -17.66
CA ASP A 604 -4.14 -21.21 -17.11
C ASP A 604 -2.94 -21.36 -18.03
N TRP A 605 -3.13 -21.20 -19.35
CA TRP A 605 -2.15 -21.57 -20.35
C TRP A 605 -1.93 -20.47 -21.39
N ILE A 606 -0.70 -20.43 -21.93
CA ILE A 606 -0.31 -19.60 -23.07
C ILE A 606 0.38 -20.49 -24.10
N LEU A 607 -0.07 -20.44 -25.35
CA LEU A 607 0.56 -21.10 -26.49
C LEU A 607 1.91 -20.44 -26.78
N MET A 608 2.97 -21.23 -26.79
CA MET A 608 4.35 -20.79 -27.06
C MET A 608 4.82 -21.13 -28.47
N GLY A 609 4.15 -22.04 -29.17
CA GLY A 609 4.46 -22.37 -30.56
C GLY A 609 4.11 -23.80 -30.92
N SER A 610 4.36 -24.15 -32.18
CA SER A 610 4.11 -25.50 -32.71
C SER A 610 5.39 -26.31 -32.89
N THR A 611 6.57 -25.66 -32.84
CA THR A 611 7.87 -26.32 -32.86
C THR A 611 8.61 -26.10 -31.54
N GLN A 612 9.47 -27.05 -31.15
CA GLN A 612 10.21 -26.95 -29.88
C GLN A 612 11.14 -25.74 -29.84
N GLU A 613 11.81 -25.42 -30.95
CA GLU A 613 12.74 -24.28 -31.03
C GLU A 613 12.03 -22.94 -30.87
N GLU A 614 10.94 -22.74 -31.63
CA GLU A 614 10.08 -21.57 -31.52
C GLU A 614 9.52 -21.43 -30.10
N ALA A 615 9.00 -22.54 -29.54
CA ALA A 615 8.42 -22.55 -28.21
C ALA A 615 9.43 -22.21 -27.11
N LYS A 616 10.64 -22.74 -27.19
CA LYS A 616 11.71 -22.42 -26.24
C LYS A 616 12.12 -20.95 -26.35
N LYS A 617 12.24 -20.41 -27.56
CA LYS A 617 12.52 -18.98 -27.77
C LYS A 617 11.41 -18.09 -27.22
N ASN A 618 10.15 -18.42 -27.50
CA ASN A 618 8.99 -17.68 -27.02
C ASN A 618 8.84 -17.78 -25.50
N ALA A 619 9.07 -18.95 -24.90
CA ALA A 619 9.04 -19.14 -23.45
C ALA A 619 10.19 -18.38 -22.76
N MET A 620 11.39 -18.38 -23.33
CA MET A 620 12.51 -17.57 -22.85
C MET A 620 12.14 -16.09 -22.84
N ASN A 621 11.64 -15.57 -23.96
CA ASN A 621 11.21 -14.17 -24.08
C ASN A 621 10.08 -13.85 -23.09
N HIS A 622 9.07 -14.72 -23.00
CA HIS A 622 7.96 -14.58 -22.07
C HIS A 622 8.43 -14.48 -20.61
N LYS A 623 9.34 -15.37 -20.18
CA LYS A 623 9.90 -15.38 -18.82
C LYS A 623 10.81 -14.19 -18.56
N ASN A 624 11.65 -13.81 -19.52
CA ASN A 624 12.54 -12.65 -19.38
C ASN A 624 11.75 -11.32 -19.35
N ASN A 625 10.65 -11.22 -20.10
CA ASN A 625 9.76 -10.05 -20.08
C ASN A 625 9.07 -9.85 -18.72
N GLN A 626 8.91 -10.91 -17.92
CA GLN A 626 8.44 -10.81 -16.54
C GLN A 626 9.54 -10.36 -15.54
N ARG A 627 10.80 -10.26 -16.00
CA ARG A 627 11.98 -9.90 -15.20
C ARG A 627 12.58 -8.53 -15.55
N ILE A 628 11.87 -7.72 -16.33
CA ILE A 628 12.27 -6.34 -16.66
C ILE A 628 12.41 -5.54 -15.36
N SER A 629 13.48 -4.76 -15.25
CA SER A 629 13.71 -3.89 -14.11
C SER A 629 13.06 -2.53 -14.36
N GLY A 630 11.94 -2.25 -13.69
CA GLY A 630 11.23 -0.97 -13.79
C GLY A 630 11.41 -0.10 -12.55
N PHE A 631 11.76 1.17 -12.73
CA PHE A 631 11.84 2.15 -11.65
C PHE A 631 10.91 3.33 -11.95
N SER A 632 9.91 3.50 -11.08
CA SER A 632 8.92 4.59 -11.21
C SER A 632 9.37 5.88 -10.56
N GLY A 633 10.45 5.83 -9.78
CA GLY A 633 10.96 6.94 -8.98
C GLY A 633 11.94 7.86 -9.70
N PHE A 634 12.67 8.64 -8.91
CA PHE A 634 13.60 9.65 -9.39
C PHE A 634 15.04 9.42 -8.93
N PHE A 635 15.99 9.78 -9.79
CA PHE A 635 17.40 9.92 -9.41
C PHE A 635 17.83 11.39 -9.38
N GLY A 636 18.53 11.79 -8.33
CA GLY A 636 18.88 13.18 -8.06
C GLY A 636 17.78 13.92 -7.30
N GLU A 637 18.14 15.07 -6.73
CA GLU A 637 17.22 15.85 -5.88
C GLU A 637 16.23 16.72 -6.67
N GLU A 638 15.19 17.19 -5.98
CA GLU A 638 14.31 18.22 -6.52
C GLU A 638 15.00 19.59 -6.48
N ASN A 639 14.71 20.43 -7.48
CA ASN A 639 15.25 21.79 -7.48
C ASN A 639 14.81 22.54 -6.21
N GLY A 640 15.77 23.09 -5.47
CA GLY A 640 15.50 23.85 -4.25
C GLY A 640 15.17 23.01 -3.01
N LYS A 641 15.18 21.67 -3.09
CA LYS A 641 15.06 20.80 -1.91
C LYS A 641 16.37 20.05 -1.70
N GLY A 642 17.06 20.34 -0.60
CA GLY A 642 18.33 19.68 -0.27
C GLY A 642 19.49 20.01 -1.22
N HIS A 643 20.61 19.31 -1.04
CA HIS A 643 21.78 19.44 -1.89
C HIS A 643 21.77 18.38 -2.98
N ASN A 644 21.91 18.77 -4.24
CA ASN A 644 22.03 17.81 -5.34
C ASN A 644 23.51 17.51 -5.63
N GLY A 645 24.13 16.65 -4.83
CA GLY A 645 25.51 16.21 -5.02
C GLY A 645 25.71 15.43 -6.33
N ALA A 646 26.96 15.13 -6.66
CA ALA A 646 27.28 14.41 -7.89
C ALA A 646 26.75 12.97 -7.82
N LEU A 647 25.89 12.60 -8.76
CA LEU A 647 25.26 11.27 -8.82
C LEU A 647 25.30 10.76 -10.26
N ASN A 648 25.91 9.60 -10.43
CA ASN A 648 25.97 8.87 -11.69
C ASN A 648 25.02 7.67 -11.66
N LEU A 649 24.50 7.30 -12.82
CA LEU A 649 23.67 6.12 -13.03
C LEU A 649 24.32 5.24 -14.10
N ASP A 650 24.66 4.01 -13.76
CA ASP A 650 25.30 3.06 -14.67
C ASP A 650 24.40 1.84 -14.91
N PHE A 651 23.97 1.66 -16.16
CA PHE A 651 23.23 0.49 -16.60
C PHE A 651 24.19 -0.54 -17.19
N ASN A 652 24.53 -1.54 -16.38
CA ASN A 652 25.45 -2.61 -16.72
C ASN A 652 24.75 -3.97 -16.59
N GLY A 653 23.85 -4.23 -17.53
CA GLY A 653 23.05 -5.45 -17.59
C GLY A 653 23.90 -6.72 -17.46
N LYS A 654 23.46 -7.74 -16.74
CA LYS A 654 24.14 -9.06 -16.71
C LYS A 654 24.25 -9.73 -18.08
N SER A 655 23.43 -9.30 -19.04
CA SER A 655 23.43 -9.69 -20.44
C SER A 655 22.92 -8.54 -21.31
N ALA A 656 23.21 -8.57 -22.61
CA ALA A 656 22.64 -7.63 -23.59
C ALA A 656 21.10 -7.70 -23.68
N GLN A 657 20.47 -8.76 -23.15
CA GLN A 657 19.01 -8.92 -23.10
C GLN A 657 18.37 -8.23 -21.90
N ASN A 658 19.16 -7.72 -20.94
CA ASN A 658 18.61 -6.99 -19.81
C ASN A 658 17.90 -5.72 -20.29
N ARG A 659 16.75 -5.44 -19.65
CA ARG A 659 15.86 -4.34 -20.00
C ARG A 659 15.58 -3.51 -18.76
N PHE A 660 15.72 -2.21 -18.90
CA PHE A 660 15.51 -1.22 -17.85
C PHE A 660 14.47 -0.21 -18.30
N LEU A 661 13.47 0.03 -17.47
CA LEU A 661 12.41 1.01 -17.72
C LEU A 661 12.46 2.09 -16.64
N LEU A 662 12.56 3.35 -17.04
CA LEU A 662 12.40 4.50 -16.16
C LEU A 662 11.13 5.27 -16.51
N THR A 663 10.24 5.43 -15.53
CA THR A 663 8.95 6.17 -15.70
C THR A 663 8.74 7.31 -14.72
N GLY A 664 9.72 7.59 -13.86
CA GLY A 664 9.78 8.80 -13.03
C GLY A 664 10.61 9.87 -13.70
N GLY A 665 11.88 10.03 -13.33
CA GLY A 665 12.73 11.03 -13.97
C GLY A 665 14.13 11.12 -13.39
N THR A 666 14.93 12.05 -13.92
CA THR A 666 16.29 12.30 -13.44
C THR A 666 16.59 13.80 -13.34
N ASN A 667 17.32 14.19 -12.31
CA ASN A 667 17.95 15.51 -12.17
C ASN A 667 19.40 15.32 -11.69
N LEU A 668 20.23 14.75 -12.57
CA LEU A 668 21.59 14.34 -12.19
C LEU A 668 22.60 15.46 -12.40
N ASN A 669 23.43 15.70 -11.38
CA ASN A 669 24.71 16.40 -11.51
C ASN A 669 25.81 15.37 -11.83
N GLY A 670 25.59 14.57 -12.86
CA GLY A 670 26.43 13.43 -13.22
C GLY A 670 25.96 12.78 -14.51
N LYS A 671 26.46 11.59 -14.80
CA LYS A 671 26.26 10.90 -16.09
C LYS A 671 25.26 9.76 -15.98
N ILE A 672 24.59 9.48 -17.09
CA ILE A 672 23.91 8.20 -17.33
C ILE A 672 24.80 7.40 -18.29
N SER A 673 25.32 6.26 -17.84
CA SER A 673 26.10 5.34 -18.66
C SER A 673 25.26 4.11 -18.98
N VAL A 674 25.28 3.66 -20.23
CA VAL A 674 24.66 2.40 -20.65
C VAL A 674 25.74 1.55 -21.31
N THR A 675 26.23 0.58 -20.54
CA THR A 675 27.33 -0.31 -20.94
C THR A 675 26.82 -1.62 -21.50
N GLN A 676 25.76 -2.17 -20.92
CA GLN A 676 25.15 -3.42 -21.39
C GLN A 676 23.64 -3.44 -21.14
N GLY A 677 22.87 -3.88 -22.13
CA GLY A 677 21.42 -3.99 -22.05
C GLY A 677 20.68 -2.86 -22.77
N ASN A 678 19.39 -2.73 -22.46
CA ASN A 678 18.45 -1.86 -23.16
C ASN A 678 17.72 -0.96 -22.15
N VAL A 679 17.88 0.36 -22.29
CA VAL A 679 17.23 1.35 -21.43
C VAL A 679 16.11 2.02 -22.21
N LEU A 680 14.91 2.06 -21.62
CA LEU A 680 13.76 2.80 -22.12
C LEU A 680 13.35 3.88 -21.10
N LEU A 681 13.40 5.13 -21.53
CA LEU A 681 12.78 6.26 -20.85
C LEU A 681 11.35 6.40 -21.37
N SER A 682 10.38 6.59 -20.48
CA SER A 682 8.98 6.74 -20.87
C SER A 682 8.25 7.66 -19.90
N GLY A 683 7.18 8.30 -20.37
CA GLY A 683 6.12 8.73 -19.47
C GLY A 683 5.38 7.54 -18.86
N ARG A 684 4.26 7.81 -18.18
CA ARG A 684 3.40 6.76 -17.65
C ARG A 684 1.93 7.15 -17.71
N PRO A 685 0.99 6.18 -17.76
CA PRO A 685 -0.41 6.48 -17.60
C PRO A 685 -0.70 7.24 -16.30
N THR A 686 -1.67 8.14 -16.35
CA THR A 686 -2.28 8.69 -15.14
C THR A 686 -2.87 7.52 -14.32
N PRO A 687 -2.58 7.41 -13.01
CA PRO A 687 -3.09 6.31 -12.21
C PRO A 687 -4.61 6.39 -12.11
N HIS A 688 -5.31 5.34 -12.53
CA HIS A 688 -6.76 5.18 -12.29
C HIS A 688 -7.03 3.97 -11.37
N ALA A 689 -8.12 4.04 -10.62
CA ALA A 689 -8.60 2.94 -9.81
C ALA A 689 -9.02 1.77 -10.69
N ARG A 690 -8.93 0.54 -10.17
CA ARG A 690 -9.30 -0.65 -10.95
C ARG A 690 -10.81 -0.73 -11.17
N ASP A 691 -11.21 -1.11 -12.37
CA ASP A 691 -12.61 -1.24 -12.81
C ASP A 691 -13.15 -2.65 -12.57
N PHE A 692 -13.34 -2.98 -11.29
CA PHE A 692 -13.75 -4.32 -10.85
C PHE A 692 -15.08 -4.83 -11.42
N VAL A 693 -15.95 -3.93 -11.86
CA VAL A 693 -17.33 -4.23 -12.29
C VAL A 693 -17.59 -3.86 -13.75
N ASN A 694 -16.54 -3.49 -14.49
CA ASN A 694 -16.59 -3.10 -15.90
C ASN A 694 -17.63 -2.01 -16.18
N LYS A 695 -17.64 -0.96 -15.35
CA LYS A 695 -18.59 0.17 -15.40
C LYS A 695 -17.92 1.52 -15.72
N SER A 696 -16.61 1.52 -15.96
CA SER A 696 -15.94 2.67 -16.57
C SER A 696 -16.55 2.97 -17.93
N SER A 697 -16.92 4.22 -18.19
CA SER A 697 -17.54 4.63 -19.46
C SER A 697 -16.52 5.01 -20.53
N ALA A 698 -15.28 5.31 -20.13
CA ALA A 698 -14.19 5.64 -21.02
C ALA A 698 -13.56 4.39 -21.67
N GLN A 699 -13.09 4.55 -22.92
CA GLN A 699 -12.46 3.47 -23.66
C GLN A 699 -11.07 3.17 -23.07
N LYS A 700 -10.99 2.03 -22.38
CA LYS A 700 -9.75 1.49 -21.84
C LYS A 700 -8.81 1.00 -22.96
N ASP A 701 -7.51 1.23 -22.81
CA ASP A 701 -6.51 0.66 -23.69
C ASP A 701 -6.45 -0.87 -23.49
N ALA A 702 -6.94 -1.60 -24.48
CA ALA A 702 -7.04 -3.05 -24.45
C ALA A 702 -5.69 -3.77 -24.21
N HIS A 703 -4.56 -3.13 -24.52
CA HIS A 703 -3.24 -3.69 -24.31
C HIS A 703 -2.83 -3.71 -22.83
N PHE A 704 -3.35 -2.77 -22.03
CA PHE A 704 -2.92 -2.53 -20.64
C PHE A 704 -4.01 -2.74 -19.59
N SER A 705 -5.17 -3.28 -19.98
CA SER A 705 -6.34 -3.42 -19.08
C SER A 705 -6.58 -4.81 -18.49
N LYS A 706 -5.53 -5.64 -18.40
CA LYS A 706 -5.62 -6.93 -17.68
C LYS A 706 -5.80 -6.69 -16.17
N ASN A 707 -6.45 -7.63 -15.47
CA ASN A 707 -6.79 -7.54 -14.04
C ASN A 707 -7.63 -6.31 -13.66
N ASN A 708 -8.45 -5.81 -14.57
CA ASN A 708 -9.29 -4.63 -14.38
C ASN A 708 -8.47 -3.33 -14.21
N GLU A 709 -7.22 -3.30 -14.66
CA GLU A 709 -6.43 -2.06 -14.72
C GLU A 709 -7.05 -1.10 -15.74
N VAL A 710 -7.00 0.19 -15.42
CA VAL A 710 -7.58 1.25 -16.23
C VAL A 710 -6.44 2.12 -16.71
N VAL A 711 -6.22 2.07 -18.03
CA VAL A 711 -5.24 2.89 -18.74
C VAL A 711 -5.99 3.54 -19.89
N PHE A 712 -5.93 4.85 -19.98
CA PHE A 712 -6.42 5.58 -21.14
C PHE A 712 -5.25 5.94 -22.04
N GLU A 713 -5.45 5.82 -23.35
CA GLU A 713 -4.39 6.05 -24.33
C GLU A 713 -3.94 7.51 -24.35
N ASP A 714 -4.85 8.44 -24.11
CA ASP A 714 -4.68 9.89 -24.20
C ASP A 714 -4.42 10.55 -22.83
N ASP A 715 -4.50 9.81 -21.73
CA ASP A 715 -4.25 10.30 -20.36
C ASP A 715 -2.93 9.76 -19.78
N TRP A 716 -1.84 10.45 -20.09
CA TRP A 716 -0.48 10.10 -19.68
C TRP A 716 0.24 11.29 -19.05
N ILE A 717 1.05 11.00 -18.04
CA ILE A 717 1.89 11.96 -17.33
C ILE A 717 3.23 12.10 -18.05
N ASN A 718 3.55 13.34 -18.42
CA ASN A 718 4.84 13.70 -19.00
C ASN A 718 5.98 13.60 -17.98
N ARG A 719 7.16 13.18 -18.44
CA ARG A 719 8.36 13.00 -17.62
C ARG A 719 9.58 13.68 -18.22
N THR A 720 10.49 14.11 -17.35
CA THR A 720 11.72 14.84 -17.70
C THR A 720 12.95 14.07 -17.24
N PHE A 721 13.98 14.06 -18.07
CA PHE A 721 15.25 13.40 -17.78
C PHE A 721 16.41 14.36 -18.00
N LYS A 722 17.05 14.77 -16.91
CA LYS A 722 18.24 15.64 -16.92
C LYS A 722 19.47 14.90 -16.41
N ALA A 723 20.59 15.08 -17.10
CA ALA A 723 21.92 14.63 -16.74
C ALA A 723 22.98 15.53 -17.39
N THR A 724 24.23 15.46 -16.95
CA THR A 724 25.33 16.16 -17.64
C THR A 724 25.63 15.50 -18.99
N GLU A 725 25.64 14.17 -19.02
CA GLU A 725 25.91 13.37 -20.22
C GLU A 725 25.14 12.04 -20.16
N ILE A 726 24.69 11.56 -21.31
CA ILE A 726 24.21 10.20 -21.54
C ILE A 726 25.21 9.52 -22.47
N ALA A 727 25.95 8.54 -21.97
CA ALA A 727 26.95 7.79 -22.71
C ALA A 727 26.45 6.37 -22.97
N VAL A 728 26.37 5.98 -24.25
CA VAL A 728 25.90 4.65 -24.68
C VAL A 728 27.03 4.00 -25.50
N ASN A 729 27.46 2.79 -25.12
CA ASN A 729 28.61 2.16 -25.77
C ASN A 729 28.32 0.71 -26.21
N GLN A 730 29.29 0.12 -26.90
CA GLN A 730 29.28 -1.29 -27.33
C GLN A 730 28.02 -1.64 -28.15
N SER A 731 27.22 -2.59 -27.68
CA SER A 731 25.97 -3.04 -28.33
C SER A 731 24.72 -2.64 -27.56
N ALA A 732 24.86 -1.75 -26.56
CA ALA A 732 23.77 -1.32 -25.72
C ALA A 732 22.77 -0.44 -26.49
N SER A 733 21.53 -0.37 -25.96
CA SER A 733 20.51 0.50 -26.52
C SER A 733 19.94 1.46 -25.49
N PHE A 734 19.64 2.67 -25.94
CA PHE A 734 18.98 3.72 -25.16
C PHE A 734 17.86 4.31 -26.00
N SER A 735 16.65 4.25 -25.49
CA SER A 735 15.45 4.71 -26.20
C SER A 735 14.61 5.63 -25.33
N SER A 736 13.97 6.61 -25.96
CA SER A 736 12.95 7.47 -25.34
C SER A 736 11.62 7.28 -26.04
N GLY A 737 10.59 6.89 -25.28
CA GLY A 737 9.24 6.62 -25.76
C GLY A 737 8.30 7.83 -25.66
N ARG A 738 7.01 7.53 -25.58
CA ARG A 738 5.92 8.52 -25.47
C ARG A 738 5.96 9.25 -24.13
N ASN A 739 5.42 10.48 -24.11
CA ASN A 739 5.28 11.30 -22.90
C ASN A 739 6.60 11.54 -22.13
N VAL A 740 7.72 11.53 -22.84
CA VAL A 740 8.97 12.15 -22.38
C VAL A 740 8.98 13.57 -22.94
N SER A 741 8.77 14.58 -22.09
CA SER A 741 8.68 15.97 -22.55
C SER A 741 10.06 16.55 -22.85
N ASP A 742 11.05 16.21 -22.02
CA ASP A 742 12.37 16.82 -22.07
C ASP A 742 13.47 15.80 -21.75
N ILE A 743 14.51 15.79 -22.58
CA ILE A 743 15.81 15.18 -22.28
C ILE A 743 16.84 16.29 -22.34
N THR A 744 17.48 16.59 -21.21
CA THR A 744 18.51 17.63 -21.10
C THR A 744 19.83 16.98 -20.70
N ALA A 745 20.66 16.66 -21.71
CA ALA A 745 22.01 16.12 -21.54
C ALA A 745 22.80 16.21 -22.86
N ASN A 746 24.12 16.20 -22.79
CA ASN A 746 24.94 15.80 -23.94
C ASN A 746 24.75 14.30 -24.20
N ILE A 747 24.72 13.86 -25.45
CA ILE A 747 24.56 12.43 -25.78
C ILE A 747 25.76 11.96 -26.61
N THR A 748 26.45 10.95 -26.09
CA THR A 748 27.61 10.31 -26.74
C THR A 748 27.27 8.84 -27.01
N ALA A 749 27.34 8.41 -28.27
CA ALA A 749 27.14 7.03 -28.66
C ALA A 749 28.38 6.52 -29.41
N THR A 750 28.92 5.37 -28.99
CA THR A 750 30.11 4.75 -29.61
C THR A 750 29.84 3.32 -30.06
N ASP A 751 30.73 2.80 -30.91
CA ASP A 751 30.70 1.42 -31.41
C ASP A 751 29.40 1.08 -32.18
N ASN A 752 28.64 0.08 -31.72
CA ASN A 752 27.36 -0.35 -32.29
C ASN A 752 26.16 0.08 -31.41
N ALA A 753 26.35 1.12 -30.59
CA ALA A 753 25.30 1.64 -29.72
C ALA A 753 24.08 2.10 -30.52
N LYS A 754 22.89 1.87 -29.98
CA LYS A 754 21.62 2.31 -30.60
C LYS A 754 20.94 3.36 -29.73
N VAL A 755 20.79 4.57 -30.26
CA VAL A 755 20.09 5.67 -29.59
C VAL A 755 18.84 6.05 -30.38
N ASN A 756 17.67 5.90 -29.77
CA ASN A 756 16.38 6.27 -30.36
C ASN A 756 15.70 7.35 -29.52
N LEU A 757 15.62 8.58 -30.03
CA LEU A 757 15.00 9.70 -29.30
C LEU A 757 13.64 10.04 -29.91
N GLY A 758 12.59 9.87 -29.11
CA GLY A 758 11.22 10.12 -29.53
C GLY A 758 10.53 8.86 -30.05
N TYR A 759 9.24 8.76 -29.72
CA TYR A 759 8.39 7.66 -30.13
C TYR A 759 8.18 7.64 -31.66
N LYS A 760 8.34 6.47 -32.26
CA LYS A 760 7.97 6.18 -33.65
C LYS A 760 6.92 5.09 -33.71
N ASN A 761 6.17 5.07 -34.80
CA ASN A 761 5.22 3.99 -35.03
C ASN A 761 5.97 2.64 -35.10
N GLY A 762 5.51 1.65 -34.35
CA GLY A 762 6.17 0.36 -34.16
C GLY A 762 7.14 0.32 -32.97
N ASP A 763 7.47 1.45 -32.36
CA ASP A 763 8.26 1.47 -31.14
C ASP A 763 7.48 0.86 -29.97
N GLU A 764 8.25 0.43 -29.00
CA GLU A 764 7.73 -0.21 -27.80
C GLU A 764 7.06 0.79 -26.87
N VAL A 765 5.89 0.43 -26.36
CA VAL A 765 5.22 1.15 -25.27
C VAL A 765 5.15 0.23 -24.06
N CYS A 766 5.64 0.72 -22.93
CA CYS A 766 5.65 0.01 -21.65
C CYS A 766 4.69 0.66 -20.66
N VAL A 767 3.92 -0.18 -19.96
CA VAL A 767 3.20 0.22 -18.74
C VAL A 767 3.63 -0.68 -17.60
N ARG A 768 4.06 -0.06 -16.50
CA ARG A 768 4.30 -0.76 -15.23
C ARG A 768 3.02 -0.76 -14.41
N SER A 769 2.54 -1.95 -14.08
CA SER A 769 1.32 -2.14 -13.29
C SER A 769 1.55 -1.67 -11.85
N GLY A 770 0.52 -1.10 -11.23
CA GLY A 770 0.51 -0.74 -9.80
C GLY A 770 0.35 -1.92 -8.85
N LEU A 771 0.19 -3.15 -9.36
CA LEU A 771 0.14 -4.40 -8.59
C LEU A 771 1.24 -5.38 -9.01
N TYR A 772 1.78 -5.27 -10.23
CA TYR A 772 2.74 -6.24 -10.78
C TYR A 772 3.97 -5.54 -11.38
N ARG A 773 5.17 -6.13 -11.16
CA ARG A 773 6.50 -5.63 -11.58
C ARG A 773 6.55 -5.06 -13.00
N LEU A 774 5.87 -5.70 -13.97
CA LEU A 774 5.58 -5.18 -15.31
C LEU A 774 4.69 -6.19 -16.02
N ARG A 775 3.70 -5.72 -16.79
CA ARG A 775 2.94 -6.58 -17.68
C ARG A 775 2.75 -5.85 -19.00
N TYR A 776 3.42 -6.38 -20.01
CA TYR A 776 3.27 -6.13 -21.44
C TYR A 776 4.16 -5.04 -22.05
N LEU A 777 4.94 -5.55 -23.01
CA LEU A 777 5.76 -4.87 -24.00
C LEU A 777 5.06 -5.12 -25.33
N GLN A 778 4.71 -4.08 -26.09
CA GLN A 778 4.19 -4.31 -27.43
C GLN A 778 4.66 -3.23 -28.41
N HIS A 779 5.01 -3.67 -29.63
CA HIS A 779 5.23 -2.82 -30.79
C HIS A 779 3.87 -2.33 -31.29
N ARG A 780 3.61 -1.02 -31.21
CA ARG A 780 2.30 -0.45 -31.55
C ARG A 780 2.31 0.09 -32.96
N GLN A 781 1.36 -0.31 -33.82
CA GLN A 781 0.96 0.55 -34.94
C GLN A 781 -0.14 1.49 -34.44
N LEU A 782 0.16 2.78 -34.21
CA LEU A 782 -0.86 3.82 -34.11
C LEU A 782 -1.56 3.93 -35.46
N ILE A 783 -2.83 3.54 -35.51
CA ILE A 783 -3.73 3.93 -36.60
C ILE A 783 -4.15 5.37 -36.28
N ARG A 784 -3.95 6.25 -37.27
CA ARG A 784 -4.15 7.70 -37.19
C ARG A 784 -5.56 8.10 -36.78
#